data_AF-A0AA35STQ7-F1
#
_entry.id   AF-A0AA35STQ7-F1
#
_cell.length_a   1.000
_cell.length_b   1.000
_cell.length_c   1.000
_cell.angle_alpha   90.00
_cell.angle_beta   90.00
_cell.angle_gamma   90.00
#
_symmetry.space_group_name_H-M   'P 1'
#
loop_
_entity.id
_entity.type
_entity.pdbx_description
1 polymer ?
#
loop_
_entity_poly.entity_id
_entity_poly.type
_entity_poly.pdbx_seq_one_letter_code
_entity_poly.pdbx_strand_id
1 'polypeptide(L)'
;MGEKLSQMNDVLQSIFSGVDEDTVVFVFGDHGMTTSGDHGGETELETTAALLVFTPSPLFPPIQDTGRPVYQIDIVPTVSLLLGIPIPFSNLGMIIPEHSEDFPSDVYVDLQNKFTTAQRLHRELRAHPRPSQEDLSTVASHYIHYMREVKTMCHNVWAKFDDFHINQGVVLFSFTVFLTLLSLFDLDFSVASLGKSFKFSLLLGVSLSLVSMVVYPLPLEFGVASIMNVTLSLSFYPLLLYVVLHFLLLSHHIMYTLVKERYVFEQVFLFFSRLSFTYVFGAVVAIGCGVSLASNSFILYEGDMTVFFLQSMLICFVVQRAQSLSGEYIPVIPSSSSGKKEENIFLEKKFSMRLVLSEVWPLVVAMVLVRLTKAFHACRDLRVGCEATSFIQPYHGVAETLGALADTRLALSCLGVVGVPLALAWWVRYNGHSGKLGVLRQVCVYLGLPLSSLCVCGFWLIQSLPQPILDSLPHWQHVSLPRIVYTISLSTIGVSIFAPLRKSSSSRERDSVKQSNLPSGDGRRLRSEITVRQSLERGDTASLKKGDGFKLQDVESEKVEDVSLKRVGGEVVSLPVSVQLVMVPVLVALWLPLAMVLNDGVALSAVLLALQVYLVLSGLCHSQERSWPVVVLWGLTSSQSFFGFAHHATVTSLRFDAGFVGLRGEMSGFYLLFAGLLVGFNMLGSQVLLGLGLLPLLPLSLSVSKTPTNRLLLTTALQYILFHSFKTLMTMLTASLQRRHLMVWGVFSPRLLYEAAFLGVTHTSVLLSLLITSSLITPSPSTPPRTQQSS
;
A
#
# COMPACT_ATOMS: atom_id res chain seq x y z
N MET A 1 -28.44 -13.15 -40.74
CA MET A 1 -28.68 -11.74 -40.33
C MET A 1 -29.77 -11.04 -41.13
N GLY A 2 -29.79 -11.10 -42.48
CA GLY A 2 -30.75 -10.36 -43.32
C GLY A 2 -32.20 -10.32 -42.82
N GLU A 3 -32.82 -11.47 -42.56
CA GLU A 3 -34.20 -11.55 -42.02
C GLU A 3 -34.42 -10.76 -40.72
N LYS A 4 -33.41 -10.73 -39.83
CA LYS A 4 -33.49 -9.99 -38.56
C LYS A 4 -33.33 -8.48 -38.75
N LEU A 5 -32.53 -8.07 -39.75
CA LEU A 5 -32.43 -6.67 -40.16
C LEU A 5 -33.75 -6.19 -40.81
N SER A 6 -34.42 -7.03 -41.61
CA SER A 6 -35.77 -6.75 -42.11
C SER A 6 -36.78 -6.58 -40.98
N GLN A 7 -36.83 -7.52 -40.01
CA GLN A 7 -37.68 -7.35 -38.82
C GLN A 7 -37.40 -6.06 -38.04
N MET A 8 -36.12 -5.65 -37.94
CA MET A 8 -35.76 -4.41 -37.27
C MET A 8 -36.21 -3.18 -38.08
N ASN A 9 -36.09 -3.21 -39.40
CA ASN A 9 -36.60 -2.17 -40.27
C ASN A 9 -38.12 -1.99 -40.12
N ASP A 10 -38.89 -3.08 -40.01
CA ASP A 10 -40.34 -3.02 -39.80
C ASP A 10 -40.69 -2.36 -38.44
N VAL A 11 -39.92 -2.66 -37.39
CA VAL A 11 -40.03 -2.01 -36.07
C VAL A 11 -39.71 -0.51 -36.16
N LEU A 12 -38.62 -0.14 -36.85
CA LEU A 12 -38.23 1.26 -37.03
C LEU A 12 -39.27 2.05 -37.83
N GLN A 13 -39.85 1.47 -38.89
CA GLN A 13 -40.95 2.08 -39.63
C GLN A 13 -42.19 2.29 -38.76
N SER A 14 -42.54 1.32 -37.92
CA SER A 14 -43.64 1.47 -36.95
C SER A 14 -43.36 2.59 -35.95
N ILE A 15 -42.12 2.73 -35.47
CA ILE A 15 -41.72 3.81 -34.56
C ILE A 15 -41.84 5.17 -35.27
N PHE A 16 -41.16 5.37 -36.41
CA PHE A 16 -41.16 6.66 -37.11
C PHE A 16 -42.55 7.11 -37.56
N SER A 17 -43.47 6.18 -37.83
CA SER A 17 -44.87 6.49 -38.17
C SER A 17 -45.70 7.06 -37.01
N GLY A 18 -45.24 6.93 -35.76
CA GLY A 18 -45.92 7.39 -34.55
C GLY A 18 -45.21 8.50 -33.78
N VAL A 19 -44.18 9.12 -34.37
CA VAL A 19 -43.37 10.20 -33.75
C VAL A 19 -44.01 11.56 -34.06
N ASP A 20 -44.04 12.43 -33.05
CA ASP A 20 -44.56 13.80 -33.10
C ASP A 20 -43.50 14.83 -33.50
N GLU A 21 -43.95 16.03 -33.91
CA GLU A 21 -43.08 17.05 -34.56
C GLU A 21 -41.98 17.61 -33.65
N ASP A 22 -42.14 17.55 -32.33
CA ASP A 22 -41.19 18.04 -31.33
C ASP A 22 -40.18 16.97 -30.85
N THR A 23 -40.25 15.73 -31.37
CA THR A 23 -39.40 14.61 -30.95
C THR A 23 -38.27 14.30 -31.94
N VAL A 24 -37.03 14.32 -31.44
CA VAL A 24 -35.85 13.79 -32.14
C VAL A 24 -35.59 12.35 -31.72
N VAL A 25 -35.60 11.42 -32.67
CA VAL A 25 -35.31 10.00 -32.47
C VAL A 25 -33.88 9.70 -32.90
N PHE A 26 -33.08 9.18 -31.97
CA PHE A 26 -31.75 8.64 -32.23
C PHE A 26 -31.83 7.11 -32.29
N VAL A 27 -31.37 6.53 -33.39
CA VAL A 27 -31.29 5.07 -33.60
C VAL A 27 -29.84 4.75 -33.94
N PHE A 28 -29.18 3.97 -33.10
CA PHE A 28 -27.81 3.53 -33.35
C PHE A 28 -27.54 2.14 -32.77
N GLY A 29 -26.56 1.45 -33.34
CA GLY A 29 -26.02 0.22 -32.76
C GLY A 29 -24.92 0.50 -31.73
N ASP A 30 -24.74 -0.42 -30.80
CA ASP A 30 -23.64 -0.48 -29.84
C ASP A 30 -22.35 -0.98 -30.50
N HIS A 31 -22.44 -1.96 -31.40
CA HIS A 31 -21.33 -2.44 -32.22
C HIS A 31 -21.81 -2.94 -33.59
N GLY A 32 -20.85 -3.24 -34.47
CA GLY A 32 -21.08 -3.93 -35.75
C GLY A 32 -20.93 -5.46 -35.63
N MET A 33 -20.99 -6.18 -36.75
CA MET A 33 -20.75 -7.63 -36.79
C MET A 33 -20.11 -8.01 -38.13
N THR A 34 -19.12 -8.91 -38.12
CA THR A 34 -18.62 -9.55 -39.36
C THR A 34 -19.67 -10.45 -40.00
N THR A 35 -19.49 -10.74 -41.30
CA THR A 35 -20.31 -11.71 -42.03
C THR A 35 -20.23 -13.13 -41.46
N SER A 36 -19.17 -13.44 -40.70
CA SER A 36 -18.97 -14.68 -39.93
C SER A 36 -19.63 -14.69 -38.55
N GLY A 37 -20.15 -13.55 -38.05
CA GLY A 37 -20.80 -13.45 -36.73
C GLY A 37 -19.87 -13.11 -35.55
N ASP A 38 -18.72 -12.50 -35.83
CA ASP A 38 -17.78 -12.00 -34.82
C ASP A 38 -17.95 -10.48 -34.59
N HIS A 39 -17.57 -10.01 -33.41
CA HIS A 39 -17.80 -8.65 -32.88
C HIS A 39 -16.74 -8.23 -31.83
N GLY A 40 -15.51 -8.75 -31.94
CA GLY A 40 -14.41 -8.47 -31.01
C GLY A 40 -13.84 -7.04 -31.07
N GLY A 41 -14.19 -6.26 -32.10
CA GLY A 41 -13.68 -4.91 -32.33
C GLY A 41 -12.35 -4.88 -33.09
N GLU A 42 -11.97 -5.98 -33.75
CA GLU A 42 -10.74 -6.08 -34.53
C GLU A 42 -10.91 -5.53 -35.96
N THR A 43 -12.13 -5.56 -36.50
CA THR A 43 -12.40 -5.14 -37.88
C THR A 43 -13.40 -3.99 -37.97
N GLU A 44 -13.35 -3.24 -39.08
CA GLU A 44 -14.26 -2.12 -39.37
C GLU A 44 -15.73 -2.55 -39.34
N LEU A 45 -16.04 -3.78 -39.75
CA LEU A 45 -17.39 -4.36 -39.68
C LEU A 45 -17.88 -4.59 -38.24
N GLU A 46 -16.98 -4.64 -37.25
CA GLU A 46 -17.28 -4.85 -35.83
C GLU A 46 -17.30 -3.54 -35.05
N THR A 47 -16.47 -2.57 -35.43
CA THR A 47 -16.40 -1.25 -34.78
C THR A 47 -17.36 -0.23 -35.37
N THR A 48 -17.86 -0.46 -36.58
CA THR A 48 -18.82 0.44 -37.26
C THR A 48 -20.25 -0.02 -37.02
N ALA A 49 -21.01 0.77 -36.27
CA ALA A 49 -22.45 0.62 -36.12
C ALA A 49 -23.20 1.67 -36.96
N ALA A 50 -24.47 1.39 -37.28
CA ALA A 50 -25.34 2.40 -37.90
C ALA A 50 -25.64 3.53 -36.88
N LEU A 51 -25.78 4.75 -37.39
CA LEU A 51 -26.39 5.89 -36.69
C LEU A 51 -27.39 6.55 -37.64
N LEU A 52 -28.61 6.75 -37.16
CA LEU A 52 -29.71 7.41 -37.84
C LEU A 52 -30.36 8.38 -36.85
N VAL A 53 -30.53 9.63 -37.27
CA VAL A 53 -31.23 10.66 -36.49
C VAL A 53 -32.43 11.10 -37.30
N PHE A 54 -33.62 10.99 -36.72
CA PHE A 54 -34.89 11.30 -37.36
C PHE A 54 -35.65 12.35 -36.54
N THR A 55 -36.31 13.28 -37.22
CA THR A 55 -37.26 14.22 -36.63
C THR A 55 -38.29 14.57 -37.72
N PRO A 56 -39.60 14.61 -37.43
CA PRO A 56 -40.60 15.04 -38.42
C PRO A 56 -40.44 16.52 -38.79
N SER A 57 -39.99 17.36 -37.85
CA SER A 57 -39.70 18.78 -38.07
C SER A 57 -38.18 19.03 -38.00
N PRO A 58 -37.54 19.54 -39.08
CA PRO A 58 -36.09 19.73 -39.11
C PRO A 58 -35.67 20.93 -38.25
N LEU A 59 -35.16 20.67 -37.04
CA LEU A 59 -34.58 21.67 -36.12
C LEU A 59 -33.33 22.37 -36.68
N PHE A 60 -32.67 21.76 -37.65
CA PHE A 60 -31.49 22.28 -38.35
C PHE A 60 -31.67 22.11 -39.87
N PRO A 61 -31.00 22.92 -40.71
CA PRO A 61 -30.95 22.65 -42.14
C PRO A 61 -30.51 21.21 -42.41
N PRO A 62 -31.08 20.51 -43.41
CA PRO A 62 -30.75 19.11 -43.68
C PRO A 62 -29.25 18.97 -43.90
N ILE A 63 -28.58 18.35 -42.94
CA ILE A 63 -27.15 18.08 -42.98
C ILE A 63 -26.93 17.14 -44.16
N GLN A 64 -26.22 17.61 -45.19
CA GLN A 64 -25.76 16.72 -46.25
C GLN A 64 -24.87 15.65 -45.61
N ASP A 65 -25.11 14.38 -45.94
CA ASP A 65 -24.24 13.29 -45.51
C ASP A 65 -22.79 13.61 -45.92
N THR A 66 -21.96 13.93 -44.93
CA THR A 66 -20.57 14.33 -45.13
C THR A 66 -19.63 13.14 -45.20
N GLY A 67 -20.13 11.91 -45.00
CA GLY A 67 -19.33 10.69 -44.92
C GLY A 67 -18.34 10.67 -43.75
N ARG A 68 -18.48 11.57 -42.76
CA ARG A 68 -17.62 11.61 -41.57
C ARG A 68 -18.09 10.57 -40.54
N PRO A 69 -17.18 9.79 -39.93
CA PRO A 69 -17.54 8.93 -38.81
C PRO A 69 -17.93 9.79 -37.59
N VAL A 70 -19.03 9.43 -36.94
CA VAL A 70 -19.45 9.97 -35.64
C VAL A 70 -19.08 8.95 -34.58
N TYR A 71 -18.41 9.36 -33.50
CA TYR A 71 -18.10 8.44 -32.40
C TYR A 71 -19.28 8.42 -31.42
N GLN A 72 -19.60 7.25 -30.85
CA GLN A 72 -20.71 7.13 -29.89
C GLN A 72 -20.56 8.05 -28.67
N ILE A 73 -19.33 8.42 -28.30
CA ILE A 73 -19.06 9.39 -27.23
C ILE A 73 -19.62 10.79 -27.52
N ASP A 74 -19.78 11.15 -28.80
CA ASP A 74 -20.28 12.45 -29.29
C ASP A 74 -21.82 12.57 -29.18
N ILE A 75 -22.51 11.45 -28.99
CA ILE A 75 -23.98 11.42 -28.85
C ILE A 75 -24.40 12.12 -27.56
N VAL A 76 -23.76 11.80 -26.43
CA VAL A 76 -24.09 12.36 -25.10
C VAL A 76 -24.03 13.89 -25.06
N PRO A 77 -22.93 14.58 -25.48
CA PRO A 77 -22.88 16.04 -25.46
C PRO A 77 -23.89 16.67 -26.43
N THR A 78 -24.15 16.01 -27.57
CA THR A 78 -25.16 16.45 -28.53
C THR A 78 -26.58 16.34 -27.96
N VAL A 79 -26.92 15.25 -27.25
CA VAL A 79 -28.22 15.07 -26.59
C VAL A 79 -28.38 16.02 -25.39
N SER A 80 -27.33 16.23 -24.60
CA SER A 80 -27.34 17.23 -23.51
C SER A 80 -27.68 18.63 -24.04
N LEU A 81 -27.09 19.04 -25.17
CA LEU A 81 -27.41 20.31 -25.83
C LEU A 81 -28.88 20.39 -26.25
N LEU A 82 -29.40 19.36 -26.93
CA LEU A 82 -30.80 19.32 -27.41
C LEU A 82 -31.82 19.37 -26.27
N LEU A 83 -31.49 18.78 -25.11
CA LEU A 83 -32.33 18.81 -23.91
C LEU A 83 -32.13 20.07 -23.05
N GLY A 84 -31.21 20.97 -23.41
CA GLY A 84 -30.90 22.17 -22.63
C GLY A 84 -30.27 21.90 -21.25
N ILE A 85 -29.62 20.75 -21.08
CA ILE A 85 -29.00 20.32 -19.81
C ILE A 85 -27.46 20.33 -19.88
N PRO A 86 -26.75 20.45 -18.74
CA PRO A 86 -25.29 20.37 -18.73
C PRO A 86 -24.76 19.05 -19.31
N ILE A 87 -23.62 19.12 -20.01
CA ILE A 87 -22.89 17.94 -20.48
C ILE A 87 -22.27 17.22 -19.25
N PRO A 88 -22.39 15.89 -19.12
CA PRO A 88 -21.77 15.15 -18.01
C PRO A 88 -20.26 15.32 -17.96
N PHE A 89 -19.72 15.65 -16.78
CA PHE A 89 -18.30 15.94 -16.54
C PHE A 89 -17.32 14.87 -17.04
N SER A 90 -17.74 13.61 -17.12
CA SER A 90 -16.89 12.48 -17.54
C SER A 90 -16.99 12.15 -19.04
N ASN A 91 -17.77 12.89 -19.83
CA ASN A 91 -17.83 12.68 -21.27
C ASN A 91 -16.66 13.39 -21.99
N LEU A 92 -16.07 12.70 -22.97
CA LEU A 92 -14.91 13.17 -23.76
C LEU A 92 -15.26 13.38 -25.25
N GLY A 93 -16.52 13.20 -25.64
CA GLY A 93 -16.98 13.44 -27.00
C GLY A 93 -17.24 14.92 -27.26
N MET A 94 -17.51 15.23 -28.52
CA MET A 94 -17.80 16.59 -28.97
C MET A 94 -19.27 16.76 -29.38
N ILE A 95 -19.80 17.98 -29.29
CA ILE A 95 -21.05 18.32 -29.95
C ILE A 95 -20.83 18.18 -31.46
N ILE A 96 -21.73 17.48 -32.13
CA ILE A 96 -21.73 17.29 -33.58
C ILE A 96 -22.33 18.56 -34.23
N PRO A 97 -21.59 19.43 -34.94
CA PRO A 97 -20.14 19.77 -34.91
C PRO A 97 -19.92 21.15 -34.19
N GLU A 98 -18.77 21.85 -34.13
CA GLU A 98 -17.32 21.62 -34.37
C GLU A 98 -16.57 22.63 -33.44
N HIS A 99 -15.61 22.23 -32.59
CA HIS A 99 -14.17 22.57 -32.69
C HIS A 99 -13.42 22.05 -31.45
N SER A 100 -12.15 21.64 -31.61
CA SER A 100 -11.19 21.42 -30.51
C SER A 100 -9.81 21.99 -30.89
N GLU A 101 -9.13 22.67 -29.97
CA GLU A 101 -7.89 23.44 -30.26
C GLU A 101 -6.70 22.58 -30.71
N ASP A 102 -6.66 21.29 -30.33
CA ASP A 102 -5.57 20.36 -30.68
C ASP A 102 -5.66 19.76 -32.11
N PHE A 103 -6.76 20.00 -32.84
CA PHE A 103 -6.98 19.41 -34.16
C PHE A 103 -6.56 20.36 -35.30
N PRO A 104 -5.60 19.99 -36.17
CA PRO A 104 -5.10 20.85 -37.24
C PRO A 104 -6.15 20.97 -38.36
N SER A 105 -7.06 21.93 -38.17
CA SER A 105 -8.25 22.12 -39.01
C SER A 105 -7.89 22.51 -40.45
N ASP A 106 -6.77 23.21 -40.63
CA ASP A 106 -6.14 23.53 -41.91
C ASP A 106 -5.68 22.26 -42.66
N VAL A 107 -4.98 21.36 -41.98
CA VAL A 107 -4.54 20.07 -42.52
C VAL A 107 -5.74 19.19 -42.84
N TYR A 108 -6.78 19.22 -42.02
CA TYR A 108 -8.03 18.50 -42.29
C TYR A 108 -8.76 19.00 -43.55
N VAL A 109 -8.89 20.32 -43.73
CA VAL A 109 -9.53 20.90 -44.93
C VAL A 109 -8.72 20.59 -46.19
N ASP A 110 -7.39 20.68 -46.14
CA ASP A 110 -6.50 20.26 -47.23
C ASP A 110 -6.64 18.77 -47.56
N LEU A 111 -6.70 17.90 -46.54
CA LEU A 111 -6.98 16.47 -46.70
C LEU A 111 -8.32 16.20 -47.38
N GLN A 112 -9.37 16.93 -46.99
CA GLN A 112 -10.70 16.80 -47.60
C GLN A 112 -10.68 17.21 -49.09
N ASN A 113 -9.93 18.26 -49.43
CA ASN A 113 -9.73 18.70 -50.82
C ASN A 113 -8.94 17.68 -51.65
N LYS A 114 -7.85 17.11 -51.08
CA LYS A 114 -7.07 16.02 -51.67
C LYS A 114 -7.93 14.78 -51.94
N PHE A 115 -8.79 14.38 -50.98
CA PHE A 115 -9.72 13.26 -51.13
C PHE A 115 -10.76 13.51 -52.23
N THR A 116 -11.39 14.68 -52.21
CA THR A 116 -12.40 15.07 -53.21
C THR A 116 -11.81 15.09 -54.63
N THR A 117 -10.55 15.53 -54.76
CA THR A 117 -9.80 15.48 -56.02
C THR A 117 -9.54 14.04 -56.48
N ALA A 118 -9.09 13.16 -55.57
CA ALA A 118 -8.89 11.74 -55.86
C ALA A 118 -10.20 11.04 -56.29
N GLN A 119 -11.31 11.32 -55.60
CA GLN A 119 -12.64 10.83 -55.97
C GLN A 119 -13.09 11.33 -57.34
N ARG A 120 -12.84 12.60 -57.69
CA ARG A 120 -13.18 13.15 -59.01
C ARG A 120 -12.41 12.43 -60.12
N LEU A 121 -11.09 12.31 -59.98
CA LEU A 121 -10.25 11.60 -60.94
C LEU A 121 -10.65 10.12 -61.05
N HIS A 122 -11.05 9.47 -59.95
CA HIS A 122 -11.56 8.09 -59.98
C HIS A 122 -12.90 7.95 -60.73
N ARG A 123 -13.80 8.94 -60.61
CA ARG A 123 -15.07 8.98 -61.37
C ARG A 123 -14.81 9.22 -62.87
N GLU A 124 -13.89 10.13 -63.20
CA GLU A 124 -13.46 10.40 -64.58
C GLU A 124 -12.80 9.16 -65.21
N LEU A 125 -11.95 8.45 -64.45
CA LEU A 125 -11.34 7.17 -64.86
C LEU A 125 -12.39 6.08 -65.14
N ARG A 126 -13.41 5.95 -64.28
CA ARG A 126 -14.53 5.00 -64.50
C ARG A 126 -15.36 5.32 -65.74
N ALA A 127 -15.42 6.57 -66.15
CA ALA A 127 -16.14 6.99 -67.35
C ALA A 127 -15.33 6.80 -68.65
N HIS A 128 -14.01 6.56 -68.57
CA HIS A 128 -13.17 6.33 -69.75
C HIS A 128 -13.35 4.89 -70.28
N PRO A 129 -13.66 4.71 -71.58
CA PRO A 129 -13.95 3.38 -72.14
C PRO A 129 -12.71 2.46 -72.26
N ARG A 130 -11.50 3.02 -72.19
CA ARG A 130 -10.22 2.31 -72.10
C ARG A 130 -9.22 3.15 -71.29
N PRO A 131 -9.21 3.06 -69.95
CA PRO A 131 -8.24 3.81 -69.14
C PRO A 131 -6.83 3.27 -69.36
N SER A 132 -5.84 4.15 -69.46
CA SER A 132 -4.43 3.76 -69.58
C SER A 132 -3.85 3.38 -68.21
N GLN A 133 -2.71 2.69 -68.23
CA GLN A 133 -1.98 2.37 -67.00
C GLN A 133 -1.44 3.64 -66.31
N GLU A 134 -1.20 4.72 -67.07
CA GLU A 134 -0.83 6.04 -66.56
C GLU A 134 -2.00 6.68 -65.79
N ASP A 135 -3.23 6.62 -66.33
CA ASP A 135 -4.43 7.12 -65.65
C ASP A 135 -4.70 6.37 -64.34
N LEU A 136 -4.57 5.03 -64.35
CA LEU A 136 -4.66 4.21 -63.13
C LEU A 136 -3.60 4.60 -62.10
N SER A 137 -2.35 4.79 -62.53
CA SER A 137 -1.25 5.20 -61.64
C SER A 137 -1.45 6.61 -61.07
N THR A 138 -2.09 7.49 -61.83
CA THR A 138 -2.44 8.85 -61.42
C THR A 138 -3.52 8.84 -60.35
N VAL A 139 -4.62 8.09 -60.52
CA VAL A 139 -5.65 7.94 -59.48
C VAL A 139 -5.08 7.25 -58.23
N ALA A 140 -4.30 6.19 -58.41
CA ALA A 140 -3.68 5.46 -57.29
C ALA A 140 -2.71 6.35 -56.49
N SER A 141 -1.90 7.17 -57.14
CA SER A 141 -0.95 8.06 -56.44
C SER A 141 -1.67 9.13 -55.61
N HIS A 142 -2.80 9.68 -56.08
CA HIS A 142 -3.61 10.62 -55.30
C HIS A 142 -4.22 9.97 -54.05
N TYR A 143 -4.75 8.75 -54.14
CA TYR A 143 -5.23 8.02 -52.97
C TYR A 143 -4.09 7.63 -52.01
N ILE A 144 -2.94 7.16 -52.51
CA ILE A 144 -1.77 6.85 -51.68
C ILE A 144 -1.27 8.09 -50.95
N HIS A 145 -1.25 9.25 -51.63
CA HIS A 145 -0.89 10.53 -51.02
C HIS A 145 -1.88 10.93 -49.93
N TYR A 146 -3.18 10.90 -50.22
CA TYR A 146 -4.23 11.18 -49.22
C TYR A 146 -4.09 10.27 -47.99
N MET A 147 -4.02 8.94 -48.18
CA MET A 147 -3.91 7.98 -47.08
C MET A 147 -2.62 8.17 -46.25
N ARG A 148 -1.51 8.57 -46.88
CA ARG A 148 -0.26 8.89 -46.19
C ARG A 148 -0.41 10.14 -45.33
N GLU A 149 -1.05 11.18 -45.84
CA GLU A 149 -1.25 12.45 -45.15
C GLU A 149 -2.27 12.31 -44.00
N VAL A 150 -3.36 11.55 -44.19
CA VAL A 150 -4.31 11.20 -43.11
C VAL A 150 -3.58 10.46 -42.01
N LYS A 151 -2.78 9.45 -42.34
CA LYS A 151 -1.96 8.72 -41.36
C LYS A 151 -1.02 9.66 -40.60
N THR A 152 -0.37 10.61 -41.29
CA THR A 152 0.49 11.62 -40.64
C THR A 152 -0.31 12.51 -39.70
N MET A 153 -1.48 13.00 -40.10
CA MET A 153 -2.36 13.82 -39.27
C MET A 153 -2.83 13.04 -38.02
N CYS A 154 -3.33 11.82 -38.19
CA CYS A 154 -3.71 10.96 -37.06
C CYS A 154 -2.52 10.64 -36.14
N HIS A 155 -1.33 10.35 -36.67
CA HIS A 155 -0.10 10.19 -35.87
C HIS A 155 0.26 11.47 -35.09
N ASN A 156 -0.02 12.65 -35.66
CA ASN A 156 0.26 13.95 -35.04
C ASN A 156 -0.77 14.35 -33.96
N VAL A 157 -1.94 13.70 -33.90
CA VAL A 157 -2.99 13.94 -32.89
C VAL A 157 -3.10 12.77 -31.88
N TRP A 158 -2.60 11.57 -32.22
CA TRP A 158 -2.49 10.43 -31.30
C TRP A 158 -1.74 10.81 -30.02
N ALA A 159 -2.11 10.21 -28.88
CA ALA A 159 -1.44 10.35 -27.58
C ALA A 159 0.10 10.31 -27.70
N LYS A 160 0.73 11.49 -27.57
CA LYS A 160 2.19 11.64 -27.64
C LYS A 160 2.80 11.28 -26.29
N PHE A 161 3.80 10.41 -26.32
CA PHE A 161 4.60 10.07 -25.15
C PHE A 161 5.93 10.81 -25.22
N ASP A 162 6.28 11.53 -24.15
CA ASP A 162 7.61 12.10 -24.00
C ASP A 162 8.61 11.00 -23.60
N ASP A 163 9.11 10.30 -24.62
CA ASP A 163 10.09 9.22 -24.46
C ASP A 163 11.36 9.70 -23.74
N PHE A 164 11.71 11.00 -23.79
CA PHE A 164 12.89 11.53 -23.10
C PHE A 164 12.67 11.61 -21.59
N HIS A 165 11.61 12.29 -21.14
CA HIS A 165 11.28 12.41 -19.72
C HIS A 165 10.90 11.05 -19.09
N ILE A 166 10.23 10.16 -19.83
CA ILE A 166 9.93 8.78 -19.37
C ILE A 166 11.23 8.01 -19.11
N ASN A 167 12.18 8.03 -20.05
CA ASN A 167 13.46 7.33 -19.87
C ASN A 167 14.30 7.95 -18.76
N GLN A 168 14.33 9.28 -18.64
CA GLN A 168 15.00 9.96 -17.51
C GLN A 168 14.43 9.51 -16.16
N GLY A 169 13.09 9.48 -16.02
CA GLY A 169 12.43 9.03 -14.79
C GLY A 169 12.77 7.57 -14.44
N VAL A 170 12.74 6.67 -15.43
CA VAL A 170 13.11 5.25 -15.24
C VAL A 170 14.58 5.10 -14.83
N VAL A 171 15.52 5.81 -15.47
CA VAL A 171 16.95 5.74 -15.14
C VAL A 171 17.21 6.30 -13.74
N LEU A 172 16.65 7.47 -13.43
CA LEU A 172 16.79 8.10 -12.11
C LEU A 172 16.26 7.19 -11.00
N PHE A 173 15.07 6.64 -11.18
CA PHE A 173 14.43 5.79 -10.17
C PHE A 173 15.13 4.43 -10.01
N SER A 174 15.58 3.81 -11.11
CA SER A 174 16.43 2.62 -11.08
C SER A 174 17.72 2.88 -10.28
N PHE A 175 18.31 4.06 -10.47
CA PHE A 175 19.51 4.48 -9.75
C PHE A 175 19.25 4.70 -8.25
N THR A 176 18.11 5.30 -7.86
CA THR A 176 17.69 5.42 -6.46
C THR A 176 17.49 4.06 -5.79
N VAL A 177 16.86 3.10 -6.48
CA VAL A 177 16.71 1.71 -5.99
C VAL A 177 18.07 1.05 -5.80
N PHE A 178 18.99 1.20 -6.75
CA PHE A 178 20.36 0.67 -6.66
C PHE A 178 21.17 1.30 -5.50
N LEU A 179 21.11 2.62 -5.31
CA LEU A 179 21.73 3.28 -4.15
C LEU A 179 21.14 2.80 -2.82
N THR A 180 19.82 2.59 -2.77
CA THR A 180 19.16 2.05 -1.56
C THR A 180 19.68 0.65 -1.24
N LEU A 181 19.82 -0.22 -2.27
CA LEU A 181 20.41 -1.55 -2.13
C LEU A 181 21.87 -1.49 -1.66
N LEU A 182 22.71 -0.62 -2.25
CA LEU A 182 24.10 -0.42 -1.81
C LEU A 182 24.18 0.05 -0.35
N SER A 183 23.28 0.94 0.09
CA SER A 183 23.25 1.41 1.48
C SER A 183 22.99 0.29 2.49
N LEU A 184 22.29 -0.78 2.10
CA LEU A 184 22.10 -1.96 2.95
C LEU A 184 23.37 -2.80 3.09
N PHE A 185 24.21 -2.87 2.06
CA PHE A 185 25.52 -3.54 2.12
C PHE A 185 26.57 -2.71 2.89
N ASP A 186 26.60 -1.38 2.72
CA ASP A 186 27.55 -0.50 3.41
C ASP A 186 27.24 -0.32 4.92
N LEU A 187 25.95 -0.44 5.31
CA LEU A 187 25.56 -0.54 6.71
C LEU A 187 26.16 -1.75 7.43
N ASP A 188 26.55 -2.80 6.70
CA ASP A 188 27.31 -3.92 7.25
C ASP A 188 28.83 -3.65 7.33
N PHE A 189 29.35 -2.68 6.58
CA PHE A 189 30.79 -2.45 6.41
C PHE A 189 31.42 -1.44 7.39
N SER A 190 30.90 -0.21 7.56
CA SER A 190 31.47 0.73 8.56
C SER A 190 30.55 1.89 9.00
N VAL A 191 30.07 1.82 10.25
CA VAL A 191 29.35 2.94 10.91
C VAL A 191 30.32 4.01 11.46
N ALA A 192 31.63 3.77 11.45
CA ALA A 192 32.62 4.62 12.11
C ALA A 192 32.98 5.90 11.33
N SER A 193 32.86 5.92 9.99
CA SER A 193 33.37 7.03 9.16
C SER A 193 32.33 8.01 8.62
N LEU A 194 31.05 7.64 8.53
CA LEU A 194 30.02 8.41 7.79
C LEU A 194 28.86 8.97 8.66
N GLY A 195 29.07 9.06 9.98
CA GLY A 195 27.99 9.14 10.98
C GLY A 195 27.03 10.34 10.99
N LYS A 196 27.24 11.40 10.18
CA LYS A 196 26.40 12.62 10.21
C LYS A 196 25.92 13.10 8.83
N SER A 197 26.81 13.33 7.86
CA SER A 197 26.43 13.88 6.55
C SER A 197 25.51 12.96 5.75
N PHE A 198 25.69 11.63 5.80
CA PHE A 198 24.86 10.70 5.04
C PHE A 198 23.41 10.63 5.55
N LYS A 199 23.20 10.72 6.87
CA LYS A 199 21.85 10.79 7.45
C LYS A 199 21.15 12.09 7.10
N PHE A 200 21.86 13.21 7.15
CA PHE A 200 21.33 14.52 6.76
C PHE A 200 21.02 14.58 5.25
N SER A 201 21.91 14.04 4.42
CA SER A 201 21.75 13.86 2.97
C SER A 201 20.47 13.10 2.60
N LEU A 202 20.30 11.89 3.17
CA LEU A 202 19.15 11.04 2.90
C LEU A 202 17.84 11.69 3.38
N LEU A 203 17.84 12.28 4.57
CA LEU A 203 16.67 12.98 5.11
C LEU A 203 16.28 14.16 4.21
N LEU A 204 17.26 14.97 3.78
CA LEU A 204 17.04 16.16 2.97
C LEU A 204 16.55 15.81 1.56
N GLY A 205 17.16 14.82 0.90
CA GLY A 205 16.73 14.36 -0.43
C GLY A 205 15.31 13.78 -0.43
N VAL A 206 14.96 12.98 0.58
CA VAL A 206 13.59 12.47 0.76
C VAL A 206 12.62 13.61 1.08
N SER A 207 13.02 14.57 1.92
CA SER A 207 12.18 15.74 2.28
C SER A 207 11.91 16.64 1.08
N LEU A 208 12.91 16.92 0.24
CA LEU A 208 12.76 17.72 -0.98
C LEU A 208 11.89 17.03 -2.02
N SER A 209 12.00 15.71 -2.16
CA SER A 209 11.12 14.91 -3.03
C SER A 209 9.65 14.95 -2.54
N LEU A 210 9.45 14.96 -1.22
CA LEU A 210 8.14 15.12 -0.60
C LEU A 210 7.55 16.52 -0.76
N VAL A 211 8.36 17.57 -0.58
CA VAL A 211 7.93 18.96 -0.85
C VAL A 211 7.57 19.12 -2.32
N SER A 212 8.32 18.53 -3.25
CA SER A 212 7.98 18.51 -4.69
C SER A 212 6.61 17.89 -4.94
N MET A 213 6.30 16.72 -4.36
CA MET A 213 4.98 16.08 -4.52
C MET A 213 3.82 16.84 -3.85
N VAL A 214 4.07 17.63 -2.79
CA VAL A 214 3.03 18.38 -2.06
C VAL A 214 2.80 19.78 -2.63
N VAL A 215 3.84 20.41 -3.20
CA VAL A 215 3.74 21.72 -3.86
C VAL A 215 3.15 21.59 -5.27
N TYR A 216 3.41 20.48 -5.98
CA TYR A 216 2.89 20.22 -7.32
C TYR A 216 1.35 20.34 -7.47
N PRO A 217 0.51 19.79 -6.56
CA PRO A 217 -0.95 19.88 -6.67
C PRO A 217 -1.59 21.09 -5.97
N LEU A 218 -0.85 22.05 -5.42
CA LEU A 218 -1.45 23.27 -4.83
C LEU A 218 -1.84 24.25 -5.94
N PRO A 219 -3.13 24.48 -6.21
CA PRO A 219 -3.55 25.35 -7.31
C PRO A 219 -3.44 26.81 -6.85
N LEU A 220 -2.31 27.45 -7.12
CA LEU A 220 -2.21 28.90 -7.16
C LEU A 220 -2.77 29.35 -8.53
N GLU A 221 -3.82 30.17 -8.50
CA GLU A 221 -4.68 30.54 -9.64
C GLU A 221 -4.02 31.46 -10.69
N PHE A 222 -2.74 31.23 -11.04
CA PHE A 222 -1.97 32.09 -11.94
C PHE A 222 -1.16 31.30 -12.97
N GLY A 223 -1.55 31.41 -14.26
CA GLY A 223 -0.66 31.25 -15.44
C GLY A 223 0.26 30.02 -15.43
N VAL A 224 -0.31 28.83 -15.23
CA VAL A 224 0.39 27.74 -14.52
C VAL A 224 1.52 27.06 -15.32
N ALA A 225 1.40 26.89 -16.65
CA ALA A 225 2.32 26.05 -17.43
C ALA A 225 3.80 26.54 -17.45
N SER A 226 4.03 27.84 -17.62
CA SER A 226 5.39 28.37 -17.72
C SER A 226 6.11 28.38 -16.37
N ILE A 227 5.39 28.69 -15.29
CA ILE A 227 5.92 28.68 -13.92
C ILE A 227 6.20 27.23 -13.47
N MET A 228 5.34 26.27 -13.83
CA MET A 228 5.59 24.84 -13.55
C MET A 228 6.90 24.36 -14.17
N ASN A 229 7.18 24.65 -15.45
CA ASN A 229 8.41 24.22 -16.11
C ASN A 229 9.68 24.88 -15.52
N VAL A 230 9.58 26.15 -15.09
CA VAL A 230 10.67 26.84 -14.38
C VAL A 230 10.88 26.26 -12.97
N THR A 231 9.81 25.92 -12.26
CA THR A 231 9.90 25.29 -10.93
C THR A 231 10.41 23.85 -11.02
N LEU A 232 10.00 23.09 -12.05
CA LEU A 232 10.53 21.75 -12.34
C LEU A 232 12.03 21.82 -12.61
N SER A 233 12.48 22.68 -13.53
CA SER A 233 13.90 22.80 -13.85
C SER A 233 14.75 23.26 -12.65
N LEU A 234 14.31 24.28 -11.91
CA LEU A 234 15.03 24.79 -10.74
C LEU A 234 15.10 23.81 -9.55
N SER A 235 14.19 22.83 -9.46
CA SER A 235 14.23 21.79 -8.41
C SER A 235 14.89 20.49 -8.89
N PHE A 236 14.68 20.10 -10.15
CA PHE A 236 15.18 18.86 -10.73
C PHE A 236 16.69 18.90 -11.01
N TYR A 237 17.22 19.96 -11.63
CA TYR A 237 18.64 20.00 -11.99
C TYR A 237 19.58 20.02 -10.78
N PRO A 238 19.31 20.75 -9.67
CA PRO A 238 20.13 20.65 -8.47
C PRO A 238 20.04 19.29 -7.77
N LEU A 239 18.85 18.65 -7.77
CA LEU A 239 18.67 17.31 -7.21
C LEU A 239 19.42 16.26 -8.04
N LEU A 240 19.33 16.34 -9.36
CA LEU A 240 20.07 15.48 -10.29
C LEU A 240 21.58 15.68 -10.13
N LEU A 241 22.06 16.92 -10.08
CA LEU A 241 23.46 17.24 -9.83
C LEU A 241 23.93 16.70 -8.47
N TYR A 242 23.11 16.82 -7.43
CA TYR A 242 23.41 16.27 -6.10
C TYR A 242 23.53 14.74 -6.11
N VAL A 243 22.57 14.06 -6.75
CA VAL A 243 22.56 12.59 -6.92
C VAL A 243 23.77 12.12 -7.74
N VAL A 244 24.15 12.85 -8.80
CA VAL A 244 25.34 12.55 -9.61
C VAL A 244 26.65 12.85 -8.87
N LEU A 245 26.73 13.93 -8.09
CA LEU A 245 27.92 14.23 -7.29
C LEU A 245 28.10 13.17 -6.18
N HIS A 246 27.00 12.77 -5.52
CA HIS A 246 27.01 11.68 -4.54
C HIS A 246 27.33 10.34 -5.21
N PHE A 247 26.92 10.10 -6.46
CA PHE A 247 27.34 8.93 -7.23
C PHE A 247 28.85 8.93 -7.48
N LEU A 248 29.44 10.04 -7.93
CA LEU A 248 30.88 10.13 -8.19
C LEU A 248 31.70 9.94 -6.91
N LEU A 249 31.26 10.55 -5.79
CA LEU A 249 31.92 10.38 -4.49
C LEU A 249 31.77 8.96 -3.93
N LEU A 250 30.57 8.36 -4.01
CA LEU A 250 30.31 7.01 -3.53
C LEU A 250 30.98 5.95 -4.42
N SER A 251 30.94 6.09 -5.75
CA SER A 251 31.64 5.18 -6.67
C SER A 251 33.14 5.29 -6.54
N HIS A 252 33.71 6.48 -6.32
CA HIS A 252 35.12 6.65 -5.98
C HIS A 252 35.46 5.96 -4.66
N HIS A 253 34.62 6.10 -3.63
CA HIS A 253 34.83 5.43 -2.33
C HIS A 253 34.70 3.90 -2.43
N ILE A 254 33.69 3.40 -3.16
CA ILE A 254 33.49 1.98 -3.43
C ILE A 254 34.65 1.42 -4.25
N MET A 255 35.09 2.09 -5.32
CA MET A 255 36.26 1.66 -6.11
C MET A 255 37.54 1.69 -5.28
N TYR A 256 37.75 2.70 -4.43
CA TYR A 256 38.87 2.75 -3.49
C TYR A 256 38.87 1.54 -2.54
N THR A 257 37.70 1.18 -1.98
CA THR A 257 37.55 0.04 -1.08
C THR A 257 37.68 -1.31 -1.80
N LEU A 258 37.05 -1.48 -2.98
CA LEU A 258 37.12 -2.68 -3.81
C LEU A 258 38.54 -2.97 -4.33
N VAL A 259 39.28 -1.93 -4.72
CA VAL A 259 40.67 -2.07 -5.21
C VAL A 259 41.65 -2.34 -4.06
N LYS A 260 41.35 -1.86 -2.85
CA LYS A 260 42.27 -1.95 -1.69
C LYS A 260 42.09 -3.21 -0.85
N GLU A 261 40.91 -3.85 -0.84
CA GLU A 261 40.65 -5.05 -0.06
C GLU A 261 40.08 -6.24 -0.85
N ARG A 262 40.89 -7.31 -0.97
CA ARG A 262 40.42 -8.67 -1.36
C ARG A 262 39.26 -9.20 -0.49
N TYR A 263 39.08 -8.63 0.70
CA TYR A 263 38.09 -8.99 1.70
C TYR A 263 36.64 -8.86 1.23
N VAL A 264 36.33 -7.92 0.32
CA VAL A 264 34.95 -7.70 -0.13
C VAL A 264 34.38 -8.92 -0.87
N PHE A 265 35.18 -9.59 -1.71
CA PHE A 265 34.71 -10.78 -2.44
C PHE A 265 34.44 -11.95 -1.49
N GLU A 266 35.30 -12.15 -0.49
CA GLU A 266 35.07 -13.15 0.56
C GLU A 266 33.83 -12.83 1.40
N GLN A 267 33.60 -11.56 1.77
CA GLN A 267 32.40 -11.18 2.53
C GLN A 267 31.10 -11.31 1.73
N VAL A 268 31.11 -10.98 0.43
CA VAL A 268 29.96 -11.21 -0.45
C VAL A 268 29.68 -12.72 -0.61
N PHE A 269 30.72 -13.54 -0.77
CA PHE A 269 30.58 -14.99 -0.80
C PHE A 269 30.09 -15.58 0.54
N LEU A 270 30.59 -15.06 1.67
CA LEU A 270 30.13 -15.41 3.02
C LEU A 270 28.70 -14.91 3.31
N PHE A 271 28.25 -13.84 2.67
CA PHE A 271 26.86 -13.38 2.75
C PHE A 271 25.93 -14.37 2.02
N PHE A 272 26.23 -14.70 0.76
CA PHE A 272 25.41 -15.61 -0.04
C PHE A 272 25.36 -17.04 0.55
N SER A 273 26.48 -17.53 1.10
CA SER A 273 26.52 -18.84 1.78
C SER A 273 25.85 -18.89 3.15
N ARG A 274 25.40 -17.73 3.69
CA ARG A 274 24.66 -17.62 4.97
C ARG A 274 23.18 -17.26 4.80
N LEU A 275 22.65 -17.30 3.57
CA LEU A 275 21.22 -17.03 3.34
C LEU A 275 20.38 -18.22 3.79
N SER A 276 19.37 -17.96 4.63
CA SER A 276 18.36 -18.97 4.97
C SER A 276 17.45 -19.24 3.78
N PHE A 277 16.83 -20.41 3.74
CA PHE A 277 15.78 -20.73 2.75
C PHE A 277 14.68 -19.66 2.74
N THR A 278 14.23 -19.23 3.93
CA THR A 278 13.22 -18.19 4.12
C THR A 278 13.67 -16.84 3.52
N TYR A 279 14.95 -16.49 3.61
CA TYR A 279 15.51 -15.29 2.97
C TYR A 279 15.44 -15.35 1.44
N VAL A 280 15.89 -16.45 0.84
CA VAL A 280 15.85 -16.66 -0.61
C VAL A 280 14.41 -16.70 -1.11
N PHE A 281 13.53 -17.41 -0.41
CA PHE A 281 12.11 -17.50 -0.75
C PHE A 281 11.40 -16.13 -0.66
N GLY A 282 11.73 -15.31 0.35
CA GLY A 282 11.28 -13.92 0.46
C GLY A 282 11.70 -13.06 -0.74
N ALA A 283 12.94 -13.20 -1.22
CA ALA A 283 13.41 -12.52 -2.41
C ALA A 283 12.67 -12.99 -3.68
N VAL A 284 12.46 -14.30 -3.85
CA VAL A 284 11.70 -14.87 -4.97
C VAL A 284 10.26 -14.36 -4.99
N VAL A 285 9.59 -14.30 -3.84
CA VAL A 285 8.23 -13.75 -3.75
C VAL A 285 8.19 -12.24 -4.06
N ALA A 286 9.15 -11.46 -3.56
CA ALA A 286 9.22 -10.02 -3.89
C ALA A 286 9.43 -9.78 -5.40
N ILE A 287 10.32 -10.54 -6.04
CA ILE A 287 10.54 -10.51 -7.49
C ILE A 287 9.27 -10.94 -8.23
N GLY A 288 8.63 -12.04 -7.81
CA GLY A 288 7.38 -12.54 -8.39
C GLY A 288 6.23 -11.51 -8.32
N CYS A 289 6.12 -10.77 -7.21
CA CYS A 289 5.18 -9.66 -7.08
C CYS A 289 5.46 -8.57 -8.11
N GLY A 290 6.72 -8.12 -8.24
CA GLY A 290 7.10 -7.09 -9.22
C GLY A 290 6.86 -7.53 -10.67
N VAL A 291 7.29 -8.74 -11.03
CA VAL A 291 7.12 -9.28 -12.40
C VAL A 291 5.65 -9.55 -12.72
N SER A 292 4.82 -9.91 -11.74
CA SER A 292 3.37 -10.08 -11.98
C SER A 292 2.70 -8.81 -12.52
N LEU A 293 3.19 -7.62 -12.15
CA LEU A 293 2.66 -6.35 -12.63
C LEU A 293 2.96 -6.10 -14.12
N ALA A 294 3.79 -6.92 -14.78
CA ALA A 294 4.01 -6.85 -16.22
C ALA A 294 2.84 -7.37 -17.07
N SER A 295 1.89 -8.11 -16.46
CA SER A 295 0.75 -8.72 -17.15
C SER A 295 -0.58 -8.06 -16.76
N ASN A 296 -1.38 -7.72 -17.77
CA ASN A 296 -2.75 -7.25 -17.62
C ASN A 296 -3.61 -8.24 -16.80
N SER A 297 -3.55 -9.54 -17.10
CA SER A 297 -4.29 -10.57 -16.37
C SER A 297 -3.91 -10.62 -14.89
N PHE A 298 -2.63 -10.53 -14.55
CA PHE A 298 -2.19 -10.52 -13.15
C PHE A 298 -2.61 -9.24 -12.41
N ILE A 299 -2.62 -8.07 -13.07
CA ILE A 299 -3.16 -6.82 -12.49
C ILE A 299 -4.68 -6.92 -12.26
N LEU A 300 -5.44 -7.63 -13.11
CA LEU A 300 -6.87 -7.87 -12.87
C LEU A 300 -7.12 -8.75 -11.63
N TYR A 301 -6.25 -9.73 -11.37
CA TYR A 301 -6.35 -10.66 -10.24
C TYR A 301 -5.42 -10.29 -9.05
N GLU A 302 -4.92 -9.05 -8.98
CA GLU A 302 -3.83 -8.68 -8.06
C GLU A 302 -4.15 -8.96 -6.59
N GLY A 303 -5.39 -8.72 -6.14
CA GLY A 303 -5.80 -9.02 -4.77
C GLY A 303 -5.75 -10.52 -4.44
N ASP A 304 -6.11 -11.38 -5.39
CA ASP A 304 -6.01 -12.84 -5.24
C ASP A 304 -4.54 -13.30 -5.22
N MET A 305 -3.70 -12.72 -6.07
CA MET A 305 -2.26 -13.05 -6.13
C MET A 305 -1.50 -12.55 -4.90
N THR A 306 -1.86 -11.38 -4.37
CA THR A 306 -1.28 -10.84 -3.14
C THR A 306 -1.62 -11.73 -1.94
N VAL A 307 -2.86 -12.21 -1.84
CA VAL A 307 -3.27 -13.21 -0.84
C VAL A 307 -2.47 -14.51 -0.99
N PHE A 308 -2.26 -15.00 -2.22
CA PHE A 308 -1.45 -16.19 -2.49
C PHE A 308 0.02 -16.04 -2.06
N PHE A 309 0.67 -14.93 -2.41
CA PHE A 309 2.05 -14.64 -2.02
C PHE A 309 2.19 -14.47 -0.50
N LEU A 310 1.25 -13.77 0.14
CA LEU A 310 1.21 -13.58 1.59
C LEU A 310 1.07 -14.91 2.35
N GLN A 311 0.16 -15.78 1.91
CA GLN A 311 0.04 -17.11 2.49
C GLN A 311 1.26 -18.00 2.25
N SER A 312 1.88 -17.91 1.08
CA SER A 312 3.11 -18.65 0.78
C SER A 312 4.23 -18.27 1.77
N MET A 313 4.38 -16.97 2.05
CA MET A 313 5.28 -16.48 3.12
C MET A 313 4.89 -17.02 4.51
N LEU A 314 3.61 -16.97 4.90
CA LEU A 314 3.15 -17.49 6.19
C LEU A 314 3.41 -19.00 6.33
N ILE A 315 3.19 -19.80 5.28
CA ILE A 315 3.50 -21.25 5.26
C ILE A 315 5.00 -21.47 5.50
N CYS A 316 5.87 -20.67 4.88
CA CYS A 316 7.32 -20.76 5.10
C CYS A 316 7.68 -20.54 6.59
N PHE A 317 7.08 -19.53 7.24
CA PHE A 317 7.27 -19.29 8.68
C PHE A 317 6.66 -20.40 9.57
N VAL A 318 5.49 -20.94 9.22
CA VAL A 318 4.86 -22.08 9.92
C VAL A 318 5.78 -23.30 9.87
N VAL A 319 6.28 -23.68 8.69
CA VAL A 319 7.20 -24.82 8.52
C VAL A 319 8.50 -24.57 9.28
N GLN A 320 9.06 -23.36 9.19
CA GLN A 320 10.30 -23.00 9.90
C GLN A 320 10.15 -23.09 11.43
N ARG A 321 9.07 -22.53 12.01
CA ARG A 321 8.83 -22.66 13.46
C ARG A 321 8.56 -24.11 13.85
N ALA A 322 7.74 -24.85 13.10
CA ALA A 322 7.49 -26.26 13.37
C ALA A 322 8.79 -27.11 13.36
N GLN A 323 9.68 -26.87 12.40
CA GLN A 323 11.00 -27.52 12.34
C GLN A 323 11.88 -27.14 13.54
N SER A 324 11.97 -25.85 13.88
CA SER A 324 12.75 -25.36 15.03
C SER A 324 12.27 -25.98 16.35
N LEU A 325 10.95 -25.99 16.60
CA LEU A 325 10.35 -26.61 17.78
C LEU A 325 10.50 -28.14 17.81
N SER A 326 10.59 -28.77 16.63
CA SER A 326 10.92 -30.19 16.52
C SER A 326 12.41 -30.49 16.76
N GLY A 327 13.25 -29.48 17.02
CA GLY A 327 14.70 -29.62 17.23
C GLY A 327 15.19 -29.37 18.66
N GLU A 328 14.38 -28.80 19.55
CA GLU A 328 14.81 -28.43 20.90
C GLU A 328 15.15 -29.65 21.80
N TYR A 329 16.30 -29.56 22.48
CA TYR A 329 16.73 -30.48 23.53
C TYR A 329 16.66 -29.78 24.87
N ILE A 330 16.07 -30.43 25.87
CA ILE A 330 15.98 -29.92 27.23
C ILE A 330 16.96 -30.70 28.12
N PRO A 331 17.83 -30.04 28.91
CA PRO A 331 18.63 -30.72 29.91
C PRO A 331 17.74 -31.25 31.03
N VAL A 332 17.78 -32.56 31.25
CA VAL A 332 17.10 -33.27 32.33
C VAL A 332 18.13 -33.58 33.42
N ILE A 333 17.95 -32.96 34.59
CA ILE A 333 18.74 -33.25 35.80
C ILE A 333 17.99 -34.34 36.59
N PRO A 334 18.50 -35.58 36.68
CA PRO A 334 17.85 -36.63 37.46
C PRO A 334 17.81 -36.24 38.95
N SER A 335 16.67 -36.41 39.60
CA SER A 335 16.51 -36.12 41.03
C SER A 335 17.22 -37.19 41.87
N SER A 336 18.50 -36.97 42.21
CA SER A 336 19.22 -37.86 43.11
C SER A 336 18.70 -37.71 44.55
N SER A 337 17.94 -38.69 45.01
CA SER A 337 17.73 -38.90 46.44
C SER A 337 18.89 -39.73 46.97
N SER A 338 19.62 -39.16 47.92
CA SER A 338 20.81 -39.70 48.61
C SER A 338 22.16 -39.72 47.85
N GLY A 339 23.19 -39.24 48.53
CA GLY A 339 24.56 -39.78 48.44
C GLY A 339 25.41 -39.44 47.20
N LYS A 340 26.04 -38.25 47.19
CA LYS A 340 27.30 -37.90 46.49
C LYS A 340 27.70 -38.82 45.31
N LYS A 341 27.07 -38.62 44.14
CA LYS A 341 27.63 -39.05 42.84
C LYS A 341 27.46 -37.93 41.82
N GLU A 342 28.34 -37.93 40.82
CA GLU A 342 28.45 -36.91 39.78
C GLU A 342 27.10 -36.75 39.03
N GLU A 343 26.57 -35.53 38.97
CA GLU A 343 25.33 -35.23 38.25
C GLU A 343 25.60 -35.11 36.74
N ASN A 344 25.42 -36.22 36.02
CA ASN A 344 25.40 -36.21 34.56
C ASN A 344 24.10 -35.59 34.04
N ILE A 345 24.21 -34.53 33.24
CA ILE A 345 23.06 -33.89 32.58
C ILE A 345 22.73 -34.66 31.30
N PHE A 346 21.48 -35.12 31.16
CA PHE A 346 21.00 -35.79 29.95
C PHE A 346 20.21 -34.82 29.06
N LEU A 347 20.48 -34.79 27.76
CA LEU A 347 19.73 -33.98 26.80
C LEU A 347 18.56 -34.81 26.22
N GLU A 348 17.34 -34.53 26.67
CA GLU A 348 16.13 -35.20 26.16
C GLU A 348 15.35 -34.30 25.20
N LYS A 349 14.89 -34.90 24.10
CA LYS A 349 14.15 -34.20 23.04
C LYS A 349 12.66 -34.14 23.38
N LYS A 350 12.22 -33.07 24.05
CA LYS A 350 10.88 -32.97 24.64
C LYS A 350 9.97 -32.02 23.87
N PHE A 351 9.00 -32.57 23.16
CA PHE A 351 7.98 -31.81 22.42
C PHE A 351 7.06 -31.01 23.36
N SER A 352 6.97 -29.69 23.16
CA SER A 352 6.17 -28.78 23.99
C SER A 352 4.94 -28.28 23.25
N MET A 353 3.77 -28.89 23.50
CA MET A 353 2.49 -28.43 22.96
C MET A 353 2.18 -26.97 23.30
N ARG A 354 2.64 -26.46 24.45
CA ARG A 354 2.47 -25.04 24.83
C ARG A 354 3.17 -24.11 23.84
N LEU A 355 4.37 -24.46 23.41
CA LEU A 355 5.20 -23.63 22.53
C LEU A 355 4.68 -23.67 21.08
N VAL A 356 4.18 -24.83 20.64
CA VAL A 356 3.44 -24.98 19.37
C VAL A 356 2.17 -24.12 19.36
N LEU A 357 1.40 -24.12 20.45
CA LEU A 357 0.18 -23.30 20.59
C LEU A 357 0.47 -21.79 20.69
N SER A 358 1.62 -21.37 21.23
CA SER A 358 1.97 -19.95 21.31
C SER A 358 2.65 -19.38 20.08
N GLU A 359 3.25 -20.20 19.21
CA GLU A 359 4.07 -19.73 18.08
C GLU A 359 3.60 -20.21 16.71
N VAL A 360 3.23 -21.48 16.56
CA VAL A 360 2.81 -22.04 15.26
C VAL A 360 1.33 -21.76 15.02
N TRP A 361 0.50 -21.98 16.04
CA TRP A 361 -0.96 -21.79 15.92
C TRP A 361 -1.36 -20.36 15.55
N PRO A 362 -0.76 -19.27 16.08
CA PRO A 362 -1.09 -17.92 15.64
C PRO A 362 -0.84 -17.68 14.14
N LEU A 363 0.24 -18.23 13.58
CA LEU A 363 0.54 -18.13 12.14
C LEU A 363 -0.49 -18.88 11.29
N VAL A 364 -0.92 -20.07 11.74
CA VAL A 364 -1.98 -20.85 11.08
C VAL A 364 -3.32 -20.10 11.12
N VAL A 365 -3.69 -19.51 12.27
CA VAL A 365 -4.91 -18.69 12.36
C VAL A 365 -4.79 -17.44 11.49
N ALA A 366 -3.64 -16.77 11.45
CA ALA A 366 -3.40 -15.63 10.55
C ALA A 366 -3.58 -16.00 9.07
N MET A 367 -3.17 -17.20 8.64
CA MET A 367 -3.45 -17.68 7.28
C MET A 367 -4.96 -17.82 6.98
N VAL A 368 -5.77 -18.20 7.98
CA VAL A 368 -7.24 -18.26 7.84
C VAL A 368 -7.82 -16.85 7.72
N LEU A 369 -7.38 -15.91 8.55
CA LEU A 369 -7.83 -14.50 8.46
C LEU A 369 -7.51 -13.89 7.08
N VAL A 370 -6.33 -14.18 6.53
CA VAL A 370 -5.92 -13.78 5.17
C VAL A 370 -6.78 -14.40 4.05
N ARG A 371 -7.56 -15.47 4.32
CA ARG A 371 -8.61 -15.94 3.39
C ARG A 371 -9.94 -15.24 3.63
N LEU A 372 -10.29 -14.96 4.88
CA LEU A 372 -11.53 -14.25 5.22
C LEU A 372 -11.56 -12.83 4.65
N THR A 373 -10.41 -12.17 4.47
CA THR A 373 -10.35 -10.84 3.84
C THR A 373 -10.85 -10.83 2.39
N LYS A 374 -10.87 -11.97 1.68
CA LYS A 374 -11.48 -12.08 0.35
C LYS A 374 -12.98 -11.73 0.34
N ALA A 375 -13.68 -11.89 1.47
CA ALA A 375 -15.09 -11.49 1.58
C ALA A 375 -15.31 -9.96 1.44
N PHE A 376 -14.24 -9.16 1.49
CA PHE A 376 -14.26 -7.70 1.37
C PHE A 376 -13.54 -7.22 0.10
N HIS A 377 -13.06 -8.12 -0.75
CA HIS A 377 -12.47 -7.72 -2.03
C HIS A 377 -13.59 -7.24 -2.95
N ALA A 378 -13.47 -6.00 -3.44
CA ALA A 378 -14.34 -5.50 -4.48
C ALA A 378 -14.18 -6.30 -5.78
N CYS A 379 -15.15 -6.15 -6.67
CA CYS A 379 -15.08 -6.63 -8.04
C CYS A 379 -14.62 -5.49 -8.96
N ARG A 380 -13.77 -5.83 -9.91
CA ARG A 380 -13.33 -4.93 -10.99
C ARG A 380 -14.17 -5.22 -12.22
N ASP A 381 -14.63 -4.18 -12.90
CA ASP A 381 -15.58 -4.26 -14.03
C ASP A 381 -15.12 -5.21 -15.16
N LEU A 382 -13.81 -5.33 -15.37
CA LEU A 382 -13.19 -6.21 -16.37
C LEU A 382 -13.05 -7.69 -15.94
N ARG A 383 -13.56 -8.08 -14.76
CA ARG A 383 -13.45 -9.45 -14.22
C ARG A 383 -14.77 -10.21 -14.42
N VAL A 384 -14.78 -11.08 -15.43
CA VAL A 384 -15.90 -12.01 -15.68
C VAL A 384 -16.16 -12.89 -14.46
N GLY A 385 -17.43 -13.02 -14.06
CA GLY A 385 -17.86 -13.90 -12.96
C GLY A 385 -17.48 -13.41 -11.56
N CYS A 386 -17.37 -12.10 -11.33
CA CYS A 386 -17.17 -11.53 -10.00
C CYS A 386 -18.45 -10.85 -9.49
N GLU A 387 -19.00 -11.36 -8.39
CA GLU A 387 -20.13 -10.75 -7.68
C GLU A 387 -19.64 -10.08 -6.38
N ALA A 388 -20.00 -8.81 -6.18
CA ALA A 388 -19.64 -8.09 -4.96
C ALA A 388 -20.44 -8.62 -3.76
N THR A 389 -19.76 -8.84 -2.64
CA THR A 389 -20.42 -9.36 -1.42
C THR A 389 -21.29 -8.30 -0.75
N SER A 390 -22.24 -8.76 0.07
CA SER A 390 -23.06 -7.90 0.93
C SER A 390 -22.26 -7.13 2.00
N PHE A 391 -20.96 -7.38 2.19
CA PHE A 391 -20.11 -6.54 3.04
C PHE A 391 -19.66 -5.23 2.37
N ILE A 392 -19.74 -5.16 1.05
CA ILE A 392 -19.27 -3.99 0.27
C ILE A 392 -20.42 -3.01 0.02
N GLN A 393 -21.66 -3.52 -0.02
CA GLN A 393 -22.87 -2.73 -0.25
C GLN A 393 -23.28 -1.86 0.96
N PRO A 394 -23.80 -0.64 0.74
CA PRO A 394 -24.35 0.22 1.80
C PRO A 394 -25.45 -0.46 2.60
N TYR A 395 -25.63 -0.04 3.87
CA TYR A 395 -26.59 -0.67 4.79
C TYR A 395 -28.00 -0.79 4.21
N HIS A 396 -28.57 0.27 3.61
CA HIS A 396 -29.96 0.26 3.13
C HIS A 396 -30.25 -0.82 2.08
N GLY A 397 -29.38 -0.97 1.06
CA GLY A 397 -29.57 -1.99 0.01
C GLY A 397 -29.47 -3.43 0.54
N VAL A 398 -28.75 -3.62 1.65
CA VAL A 398 -28.64 -4.91 2.35
C VAL A 398 -29.80 -5.12 3.33
N ALA A 399 -30.27 -4.06 4.01
CA ALA A 399 -31.38 -4.15 4.96
C ALA A 399 -32.69 -4.54 4.28
N GLU A 400 -32.99 -3.99 3.11
CA GLU A 400 -34.20 -4.33 2.33
C GLU A 400 -34.19 -5.78 1.80
N THR A 401 -33.01 -6.32 1.48
CA THR A 401 -32.86 -7.65 0.85
C THR A 401 -32.60 -8.79 1.84
N LEU A 402 -31.92 -8.50 2.96
CA LEU A 402 -31.38 -9.50 3.89
C LEU A 402 -31.85 -9.33 5.35
N GLY A 403 -32.56 -8.23 5.67
CA GLY A 403 -33.22 -8.01 6.96
C GLY A 403 -32.31 -8.26 8.17
N ALA A 404 -32.64 -9.27 8.98
CA ALA A 404 -31.89 -9.62 10.19
C ALA A 404 -30.39 -9.89 9.96
N LEU A 405 -29.96 -10.31 8.76
CA LEU A 405 -28.52 -10.45 8.49
C LEU A 405 -27.81 -9.08 8.41
N ALA A 406 -28.48 -8.02 7.96
CA ALA A 406 -27.94 -6.65 7.99
C ALA A 406 -27.72 -6.17 9.43
N ASP A 407 -28.68 -6.41 10.32
CA ASP A 407 -28.56 -6.09 11.75
C ASP A 407 -27.36 -6.82 12.38
N THR A 408 -27.19 -8.12 12.07
CA THR A 408 -26.02 -8.89 12.57
C THR A 408 -24.69 -8.39 12.01
N ARG A 409 -24.65 -7.93 10.75
CA ARG A 409 -23.45 -7.30 10.14
C ARG A 409 -23.05 -6.06 10.93
N LEU A 410 -23.98 -5.14 11.15
CA LEU A 410 -23.74 -3.91 11.91
C LEU A 410 -23.32 -4.20 13.35
N ALA A 411 -23.98 -5.16 14.02
CA ALA A 411 -23.61 -5.58 15.37
C ALA A 411 -22.17 -6.15 15.44
N LEU A 412 -21.77 -6.99 14.48
CA LEU A 412 -20.41 -7.53 14.40
C LEU A 412 -19.36 -6.44 14.17
N SER A 413 -19.63 -5.47 13.29
CA SER A 413 -18.73 -4.34 13.05
C SER A 413 -18.59 -3.43 14.28
N CYS A 414 -19.69 -3.14 14.98
CA CYS A 414 -19.67 -2.41 16.25
C CYS A 414 -18.86 -3.15 17.33
N LEU A 415 -19.06 -4.46 17.49
CA LEU A 415 -18.28 -5.29 18.42
C LEU A 415 -16.78 -5.29 18.07
N GLY A 416 -16.44 -5.36 16.79
CA GLY A 416 -15.06 -5.26 16.32
C GLY A 416 -14.41 -3.91 16.61
N VAL A 417 -15.12 -2.80 16.36
CA VAL A 417 -14.63 -1.43 16.61
C VAL A 417 -14.45 -1.12 18.09
N VAL A 418 -15.35 -1.59 18.96
CA VAL A 418 -15.21 -1.46 20.42
C VAL A 418 -14.15 -2.42 20.98
N GLY A 419 -14.00 -3.61 20.39
CA GLY A 419 -13.05 -4.63 20.85
C GLY A 419 -11.59 -4.20 20.81
N VAL A 420 -11.16 -3.45 19.79
CA VAL A 420 -9.74 -3.07 19.61
C VAL A 420 -9.23 -2.11 20.71
N PRO A 421 -9.90 -0.99 21.04
CA PRO A 421 -9.53 -0.16 22.20
C PRO A 421 -9.57 -0.89 23.54
N LEU A 422 -10.55 -1.79 23.73
CA LEU A 422 -10.64 -2.60 24.96
C LEU A 422 -9.48 -3.60 25.07
N ALA A 423 -9.07 -4.23 23.96
CA ALA A 423 -7.91 -5.10 23.91
C ALA A 423 -6.61 -4.35 24.23
N LEU A 424 -6.45 -3.12 23.71
CA LEU A 424 -5.33 -2.23 24.07
C LEU A 424 -5.34 -1.90 25.58
N ALA A 425 -6.49 -1.47 26.11
CA ALA A 425 -6.65 -1.18 27.54
C ALA A 425 -6.32 -2.40 28.41
N TRP A 426 -6.80 -3.59 28.02
CA TRP A 426 -6.49 -4.84 28.70
C TRP A 426 -4.99 -5.18 28.64
N TRP A 427 -4.36 -5.07 27.47
CA TRP A 427 -2.92 -5.33 27.29
C TRP A 427 -2.05 -4.40 28.16
N VAL A 428 -2.38 -3.10 28.27
CA VAL A 428 -1.64 -2.17 29.17
C VAL A 428 -1.81 -2.55 30.64
N ARG A 429 -3.01 -3.00 31.07
CA ARG A 429 -3.26 -3.43 32.45
C ARG A 429 -2.58 -4.75 32.79
N TYR A 430 -2.74 -5.76 31.93
CA TYR A 430 -2.25 -7.12 32.14
C TYR A 430 -0.72 -7.16 32.30
N ASN A 431 0.00 -6.39 31.49
CA ASN A 431 1.46 -6.28 31.58
C ASN A 431 1.95 -5.30 32.68
N GLY A 432 1.07 -4.82 33.57
CA GLY A 432 1.43 -3.87 34.62
C GLY A 432 1.89 -2.49 34.12
N HIS A 433 1.71 -2.18 32.84
CA HIS A 433 2.23 -0.99 32.19
C HIS A 433 1.47 0.29 32.54
N SER A 434 0.29 0.20 33.16
CA SER A 434 -0.52 1.35 33.63
C SER A 434 0.30 2.41 34.36
N GLY A 435 1.18 2.01 35.30
CA GLY A 435 2.00 2.95 36.08
C GLY A 435 3.06 3.70 35.26
N LYS A 436 3.44 3.16 34.09
CA LYS A 436 4.44 3.72 33.17
C LYS A 436 3.84 4.81 32.26
N LEU A 437 2.51 4.78 32.04
CA LEU A 437 1.79 5.87 31.36
C LEU A 437 1.61 7.09 32.28
N GLY A 438 1.82 8.29 31.74
CA GLY A 438 1.37 9.54 32.38
C GLY A 438 -0.15 9.68 32.33
N VAL A 439 -0.73 10.51 33.22
CA VAL A 439 -2.19 10.64 33.41
C VAL A 439 -2.93 10.91 32.10
N LEU A 440 -2.45 11.84 31.27
CA LEU A 440 -3.08 12.16 29.99
C LEU A 440 -3.13 10.95 29.03
N ARG A 441 -2.06 10.15 28.94
CA ARG A 441 -2.06 8.90 28.15
C ARG A 441 -3.03 7.87 28.72
N GLN A 442 -3.12 7.75 30.06
CA GLN A 442 -4.10 6.86 30.70
C GLN A 442 -5.53 7.26 30.36
N VAL A 443 -5.86 8.56 30.37
CA VAL A 443 -7.18 9.08 29.96
C VAL A 443 -7.45 8.76 28.48
N CYS A 444 -6.48 8.99 27.58
CA CYS A 444 -6.65 8.65 26.17
C CYS A 444 -6.89 7.15 25.94
N VAL A 445 -6.12 6.28 26.60
CA VAL A 445 -6.20 4.81 26.42
C VAL A 445 -7.46 4.22 27.09
N TYR A 446 -7.81 4.65 28.30
CA TYR A 446 -8.89 4.02 29.08
C TYR A 446 -10.27 4.68 28.93
N LEU A 447 -10.33 5.92 28.43
CA LEU A 447 -11.59 6.66 28.26
C LEU A 447 -11.74 7.20 26.83
N GLY A 448 -10.70 7.86 26.29
CA GLY A 448 -10.74 8.47 24.96
C GLY A 448 -11.03 7.48 23.84
N LEU A 449 -10.14 6.50 23.61
CA LEU A 449 -10.28 5.53 22.52
C LEU A 449 -11.57 4.68 22.64
N PRO A 450 -11.98 4.18 23.82
CA PRO A 450 -13.30 3.55 23.98
C PRO A 450 -14.47 4.49 23.64
N LEU A 451 -14.47 5.74 24.12
CA LEU A 451 -15.53 6.71 23.78
C LEU A 451 -15.59 6.98 22.27
N SER A 452 -14.44 7.14 21.63
CA SER A 452 -14.33 7.30 20.18
C SER A 452 -14.92 6.10 19.42
N SER A 453 -14.65 4.86 19.86
CA SER A 453 -15.26 3.66 19.26
C SER A 453 -16.79 3.62 19.39
N LEU A 454 -17.35 4.10 20.50
CA LEU A 454 -18.80 4.23 20.67
C LEU A 454 -19.38 5.32 19.76
N CYS A 455 -18.66 6.42 19.52
CA CYS A 455 -19.08 7.45 18.57
C CYS A 455 -19.08 6.94 17.12
N VAL A 456 -18.15 6.06 16.73
CA VAL A 456 -18.18 5.37 15.41
C VAL A 456 -19.41 4.48 15.29
N CYS A 457 -19.71 3.67 16.31
CA CYS A 457 -20.91 2.82 16.34
C CYS A 457 -22.20 3.66 16.24
N GLY A 458 -22.28 4.76 16.98
CA GLY A 458 -23.40 5.70 16.93
C GLY A 458 -23.55 6.39 15.57
N PHE A 459 -22.44 6.71 14.90
CA PHE A 459 -22.47 7.26 13.54
C PHE A 459 -23.07 6.27 12.54
N TRP A 460 -22.63 5.00 12.56
CA TRP A 460 -23.22 3.97 11.70
C TRP A 460 -24.69 3.69 12.02
N LEU A 461 -25.08 3.76 13.30
CA LEU A 461 -26.49 3.64 13.69
C LEU A 461 -27.34 4.78 13.10
N ILE A 462 -26.84 6.02 13.08
CA ILE A 462 -27.53 7.14 12.39
C ILE A 462 -27.60 6.89 10.88
N GLN A 463 -26.51 6.41 10.26
CA GLN A 463 -26.48 6.05 8.84
C GLN A 463 -27.31 4.80 8.49
N SER A 464 -27.82 4.06 9.48
CA SER A 464 -28.76 2.94 9.27
C SER A 464 -30.22 3.39 9.17
N LEU A 465 -30.54 4.64 9.55
CA LEU A 465 -31.90 5.18 9.55
C LEU A 465 -32.43 5.42 8.12
N PRO A 466 -33.71 5.15 7.83
CA PRO A 466 -34.31 5.43 6.53
C PRO A 466 -34.05 6.86 6.03
N GLN A 467 -33.78 6.99 4.72
CA GLN A 467 -33.41 8.25 4.08
C GLN A 467 -34.32 9.46 4.45
N PRO A 468 -35.66 9.35 4.50
CA PRO A 468 -36.52 10.48 4.88
C PRO A 468 -36.31 10.95 6.33
N ILE A 469 -35.93 10.05 7.23
CA ILE A 469 -35.58 10.40 8.61
C ILE A 469 -34.21 11.08 8.62
N LEU A 470 -33.23 10.50 7.92
CA LEU A 470 -31.87 11.04 7.82
C LEU A 470 -31.86 12.49 7.28
N ASP A 471 -32.63 12.75 6.23
CA ASP A 471 -32.78 14.09 5.63
C ASP A 471 -33.47 15.09 6.56
N SER A 472 -34.34 14.63 7.46
CA SER A 472 -35.01 15.47 8.47
C SER A 472 -34.11 15.87 9.65
N LEU A 473 -32.97 15.19 9.87
CA LEU A 473 -32.13 15.47 11.04
C LEU A 473 -31.38 16.83 10.89
N PRO A 474 -31.36 17.68 11.94
CA PRO A 474 -30.62 18.94 11.91
C PRO A 474 -29.12 18.71 11.69
N HIS A 475 -28.47 19.62 10.95
CA HIS A 475 -27.11 19.45 10.45
C HIS A 475 -26.08 19.00 11.50
N TRP A 476 -26.20 19.44 12.76
CA TRP A 476 -25.28 19.05 13.82
C TRP A 476 -25.30 17.55 14.14
N GLN A 477 -26.43 16.84 13.95
CA GLN A 477 -26.54 15.41 14.23
C GLN A 477 -25.74 14.56 13.23
N HIS A 478 -25.68 15.00 11.96
CA HIS A 478 -24.89 14.35 10.90
C HIS A 478 -23.38 14.44 11.15
N VAL A 479 -22.90 15.54 11.75
CA VAL A 479 -21.47 15.87 11.79
C VAL A 479 -20.81 15.72 13.17
N SER A 480 -21.58 15.78 14.27
CA SER A 480 -21.00 15.79 15.61
C SER A 480 -20.25 14.51 15.97
N LEU A 481 -20.79 13.32 15.68
CA LEU A 481 -20.14 12.06 16.04
C LEU A 481 -18.79 11.87 15.30
N PRO A 482 -18.69 12.02 13.96
CA PRO A 482 -17.40 12.01 13.27
C PRO A 482 -16.41 13.06 13.79
N ARG A 483 -16.85 14.28 14.08
CA ARG A 483 -15.98 15.34 14.62
C ARG A 483 -15.43 15.01 16.01
N ILE A 484 -16.22 14.36 16.86
CA ILE A 484 -15.75 13.85 18.16
C ILE A 484 -14.69 12.76 17.95
N VAL A 485 -14.91 11.81 17.03
CA VAL A 485 -13.94 10.77 16.66
C VAL A 485 -12.62 11.39 16.20
N TYR A 486 -12.66 12.35 15.27
CA TYR A 486 -11.45 13.05 14.80
C TYR A 486 -10.72 13.79 15.94
N THR A 487 -11.46 14.53 16.77
CA THR A 487 -10.89 15.32 17.87
C THR A 487 -10.20 14.43 18.92
N ILE A 488 -10.85 13.35 19.35
CA ILE A 488 -10.28 12.39 20.31
C ILE A 488 -9.07 11.68 19.71
N SER A 489 -9.14 11.31 18.43
CA SER A 489 -8.05 10.61 17.73
C SER A 489 -6.81 11.50 17.61
N LEU A 490 -6.94 12.73 17.11
CA LEU A 490 -5.85 13.70 17.01
C LEU A 490 -5.27 14.03 18.40
N SER A 491 -6.12 14.24 19.40
CA SER A 491 -5.69 14.46 20.79
C SER A 491 -4.90 13.27 21.35
N THR A 492 -5.36 12.04 21.07
CA THR A 492 -4.67 10.81 21.49
C THR A 492 -3.33 10.66 20.80
N ILE A 493 -3.21 10.98 19.51
CA ILE A 493 -1.94 10.96 18.77
C ILE A 493 -0.95 11.97 19.39
N GLY A 494 -1.38 13.23 19.57
CA GLY A 494 -0.57 14.27 20.18
C GLY A 494 -0.10 13.93 21.59
N VAL A 495 -1.01 13.50 22.47
CA VAL A 495 -0.68 13.06 23.84
C VAL A 495 0.22 11.81 23.84
N SER A 496 0.02 10.89 22.90
CA SER A 496 0.84 9.66 22.83
C SER A 496 2.26 9.96 22.38
N ILE A 497 2.47 10.88 21.44
CA ILE A 497 3.80 11.27 20.97
C ILE A 497 4.52 12.19 21.98
N PHE A 498 3.86 13.26 22.43
CA PHE A 498 4.55 14.35 23.15
C PHE A 498 4.55 14.24 24.69
N ALA A 499 3.64 13.49 25.31
CA ALA A 499 3.67 13.37 26.78
C ALA A 499 4.90 12.56 27.25
N PRO A 500 5.52 12.88 28.40
CA PRO A 500 6.59 12.04 28.93
C PRO A 500 6.06 10.70 29.46
N LEU A 501 6.83 9.61 29.30
CA LEU A 501 6.61 8.37 30.04
C LEU A 501 7.05 8.56 31.50
N ARG A 502 6.35 7.93 32.44
CA ARG A 502 6.73 7.99 33.86
C ARG A 502 7.93 7.08 34.13
N LYS A 503 9.02 7.64 34.65
CA LYS A 503 10.14 6.87 35.21
C LYS A 503 9.69 6.20 36.50
N SER A 504 9.97 4.90 36.65
CA SER A 504 9.69 4.18 37.90
C SER A 504 10.56 4.72 39.04
N SER A 505 9.94 5.11 40.16
CA SER A 505 10.65 5.59 41.35
C SER A 505 11.05 4.41 42.23
N SER A 506 12.32 4.00 42.16
CA SER A 506 12.90 2.84 42.88
C SER A 506 13.11 3.05 44.40
N SER A 507 12.28 3.88 45.04
CA SER A 507 12.41 4.31 46.43
C SER A 507 11.51 3.57 47.44
N ARG A 508 10.54 2.76 46.99
CA ARG A 508 9.62 2.02 47.88
C ARG A 508 9.83 0.50 47.96
N GLU A 509 10.65 -0.08 47.09
CA GLU A 509 10.90 -1.53 47.04
C GLU A 509 12.21 -1.96 47.71
N ARG A 510 13.07 -1.00 48.08
CA ARG A 510 14.38 -1.28 48.68
C ARG A 510 14.30 -1.75 50.14
N ASP A 511 13.18 -1.48 50.80
CA ASP A 511 12.94 -1.84 52.20
C ASP A 511 12.17 -3.16 52.36
N SER A 512 11.42 -3.61 51.33
CA SER A 512 10.69 -4.89 51.36
C SER A 512 11.54 -6.10 50.98
N VAL A 513 12.54 -5.94 50.09
CA VAL A 513 13.37 -7.07 49.60
C VAL A 513 14.43 -7.52 50.63
N LYS A 514 14.72 -6.72 51.67
CA LYS A 514 15.70 -7.08 52.72
C LYS A 514 15.24 -8.16 53.71
N GLN A 515 14.02 -8.70 53.58
CA GLN A 515 13.46 -9.68 54.53
C GLN A 515 13.18 -11.09 53.97
N SER A 516 13.42 -11.38 52.69
CA SER A 516 13.20 -12.73 52.13
C SER A 516 14.48 -13.58 52.15
N ASN A 517 14.67 -14.37 53.21
CA ASN A 517 15.69 -15.42 53.28
C ASN A 517 15.30 -16.61 52.37
N LEU A 518 15.91 -16.72 51.19
CA LEU A 518 15.80 -17.91 50.33
C LEU A 518 16.92 -18.93 50.66
N PRO A 519 16.62 -20.24 50.71
CA PRO A 519 17.61 -21.26 51.08
C PRO A 519 18.69 -21.45 50.00
N SER A 520 19.94 -21.62 50.45
CA SER A 520 21.17 -21.55 49.65
C SER A 520 21.43 -22.75 48.69
N GLY A 521 20.51 -23.70 48.58
CA GLY A 521 20.60 -24.84 47.65
C GLY A 521 20.07 -24.52 46.25
N ASP A 522 18.89 -23.91 46.16
CA ASP A 522 18.11 -23.84 44.91
C ASP A 522 18.72 -22.86 43.89
N GLY A 523 19.32 -21.77 44.37
CA GLY A 523 20.01 -20.79 43.54
C GLY A 523 21.26 -21.32 42.82
N ARG A 524 21.79 -22.49 43.22
CA ARG A 524 22.90 -23.16 42.53
C ARG A 524 22.41 -23.97 41.32
N ARG A 525 21.24 -24.61 41.45
CA ARG A 525 20.56 -25.39 40.41
C ARG A 525 20.00 -24.48 39.31
N LEU A 526 19.38 -23.36 39.70
CA LEU A 526 18.89 -22.36 38.75
C LEU A 526 20.04 -21.74 37.93
N ARG A 527 21.22 -21.56 38.56
CA ARG A 527 22.41 -21.03 37.89
C ARG A 527 22.98 -22.00 36.85
N SER A 528 23.07 -23.30 37.16
CA SER A 528 23.55 -24.30 36.20
C SER A 528 22.58 -24.48 35.02
N GLU A 529 21.26 -24.47 35.25
CA GLU A 529 20.27 -24.50 34.16
C GLU A 529 20.39 -23.30 33.20
N ILE A 530 20.64 -22.10 33.74
CA ILE A 530 20.85 -20.88 32.94
C ILE A 530 22.15 -20.98 32.13
N THR A 531 23.26 -21.40 32.74
CA THR A 531 24.55 -21.53 32.05
C THR A 531 24.48 -22.57 30.93
N VAL A 532 23.86 -23.74 31.16
CA VAL A 532 23.70 -24.78 30.14
C VAL A 532 22.83 -24.31 28.98
N ARG A 533 21.74 -23.58 29.24
CA ARG A 533 20.94 -22.95 28.17
C ARG A 533 21.75 -21.95 27.36
N GLN A 534 22.53 -21.08 28.00
CA GLN A 534 23.36 -20.10 27.31
C GLN A 534 24.47 -20.73 26.46
N SER A 535 25.00 -21.89 26.84
CA SER A 535 25.96 -22.64 26.01
C SER A 535 25.29 -23.32 24.82
N LEU A 536 24.08 -23.88 24.99
CA LEU A 536 23.29 -24.45 23.89
C LEU A 536 22.89 -23.36 22.86
N GLU A 537 22.52 -22.16 23.33
CA GLU A 537 22.19 -21.00 22.49
C GLU A 537 23.40 -20.46 21.68
N ARG A 538 24.64 -20.76 22.07
CA ARG A 538 25.86 -20.31 21.37
C ARG A 538 26.22 -21.17 20.16
N GLY A 539 25.64 -22.36 20.02
CA GLY A 539 25.88 -23.23 18.86
C GLY A 539 27.14 -24.10 18.95
N ASP A 540 27.78 -24.19 20.13
CA ASP A 540 28.93 -25.07 20.43
C ASP A 540 28.55 -26.57 20.46
N THR A 541 27.79 -27.01 19.46
CA THR A 541 27.24 -28.36 19.32
C THR A 541 28.28 -29.40 18.89
N ALA A 542 29.47 -28.97 18.44
CA ALA A 542 30.56 -29.84 17.99
C ALA A 542 31.17 -30.70 19.12
N SER A 543 31.03 -30.28 20.39
CA SER A 543 31.49 -31.02 21.57
C SER A 543 30.45 -32.00 22.13
N LEU A 544 29.17 -31.86 21.77
CA LEU A 544 28.05 -32.60 22.36
C LEU A 544 27.68 -33.83 21.53
N LYS A 545 28.53 -34.86 21.58
CA LYS A 545 28.20 -36.18 21.03
C LYS A 545 27.14 -36.89 21.88
N LYS A 546 26.25 -37.59 21.18
CA LYS A 546 25.09 -38.30 21.76
C LYS A 546 25.54 -39.52 22.57
N GLY A 547 25.50 -39.42 23.89
CA GLY A 547 25.65 -40.58 24.80
C GLY A 547 26.53 -40.32 26.03
N ASP A 548 27.43 -39.34 25.98
CA ASP A 548 28.37 -39.08 27.08
C ASP A 548 27.82 -38.02 28.05
N GLY A 549 27.90 -38.32 29.35
CA GLY A 549 27.45 -37.41 30.42
C GLY A 549 28.37 -36.20 30.56
N PHE A 550 27.80 -35.00 30.49
CA PHE A 550 28.55 -33.75 30.61
C PHE A 550 28.98 -33.49 32.07
N LYS A 551 30.29 -33.38 32.33
CA LYS A 551 30.83 -33.11 33.67
C LYS A 551 30.91 -31.61 33.95
N LEU A 552 30.32 -31.20 35.07
CA LEU A 552 30.18 -29.79 35.49
C LEU A 552 31.48 -29.12 35.96
N GLN A 553 32.60 -29.85 36.07
CA GLN A 553 33.88 -29.30 36.58
C GLN A 553 34.74 -28.59 35.51
N ASP A 554 34.51 -28.84 34.22
CA ASP A 554 35.39 -28.33 33.15
C ASP A 554 35.08 -26.88 32.71
N VAL A 555 34.13 -26.20 33.37
CA VAL A 555 33.65 -24.84 33.00
C VAL A 555 34.29 -23.73 33.84
N GLU A 556 35.14 -24.05 34.81
CA GLU A 556 35.64 -23.07 35.80
C GLU A 556 36.81 -22.18 35.33
N SER A 557 37.22 -22.24 34.05
CA SER A 557 38.37 -21.48 33.54
C SER A 557 38.18 -20.83 32.17
N GLU A 558 37.12 -20.05 31.98
CA GLU A 558 37.13 -19.00 30.95
C GLU A 558 36.66 -17.66 31.54
N LYS A 559 37.42 -16.58 31.25
CA LYS A 559 37.11 -15.24 31.75
C LYS A 559 35.84 -14.73 31.10
N VAL A 560 34.72 -14.85 31.81
CA VAL A 560 33.49 -14.13 31.49
C VAL A 560 33.73 -12.64 31.74
N GLU A 561 34.20 -11.93 30.71
CA GLU A 561 34.26 -10.47 30.75
C GLU A 561 32.85 -9.88 30.89
N ASP A 562 32.77 -8.92 31.80
CA ASP A 562 31.59 -8.43 32.49
C ASP A 562 30.54 -7.79 31.57
N VAL A 563 29.68 -8.62 30.96
CA VAL A 563 28.48 -8.18 30.24
C VAL A 563 27.26 -9.00 30.66
N SER A 564 26.19 -8.30 31.07
CA SER A 564 24.81 -8.80 31.24
C SER A 564 24.39 -9.53 32.54
N LEU A 565 25.04 -9.28 33.69
CA LEU A 565 24.50 -9.67 35.01
C LEU A 565 23.85 -8.54 35.85
N LYS A 566 23.46 -7.43 35.22
CA LYS A 566 22.46 -6.49 35.78
C LYS A 566 21.04 -6.96 35.50
N ARG A 567 20.60 -8.02 36.21
CA ARG A 567 19.19 -8.48 36.19
C ARG A 567 18.68 -8.89 37.57
N VAL A 568 18.99 -8.09 38.59
CA VAL A 568 18.36 -8.13 39.92
C VAL A 568 18.05 -6.68 40.35
N GLY A 569 16.78 -6.38 40.61
CA GLY A 569 16.33 -5.16 41.29
C GLY A 569 16.50 -3.82 40.53
N GLY A 570 15.58 -3.50 39.62
CA GLY A 570 15.42 -2.15 39.08
C GLY A 570 14.85 -2.08 37.67
N GLU A 571 13.53 -1.93 37.53
CA GLU A 571 12.90 -1.77 36.21
C GLU A 571 13.23 -0.40 35.56
N VAL A 572 14.30 -0.38 34.78
CA VAL A 572 14.39 0.51 33.62
C VAL A 572 13.46 -0.06 32.54
N VAL A 573 12.50 0.74 32.07
CA VAL A 573 11.61 0.33 30.97
C VAL A 573 12.48 0.02 29.75
N SER A 574 12.41 -1.22 29.25
CA SER A 574 13.17 -1.60 28.06
C SER A 574 12.71 -0.75 26.88
N LEU A 575 13.67 -0.27 26.09
CA LEU A 575 13.42 0.59 24.93
C LEU A 575 12.29 0.06 24.00
N PRO A 576 12.16 -1.24 23.71
CA PRO A 576 11.09 -1.75 22.86
C PRO A 576 9.69 -1.55 23.47
N VAL A 577 9.54 -1.71 24.79
CA VAL A 577 8.27 -1.47 25.50
C VAL A 577 7.91 0.02 25.46
N SER A 578 8.89 0.92 25.63
CA SER A 578 8.66 2.37 25.52
C SER A 578 8.11 2.77 24.14
N VAL A 579 8.61 2.15 23.06
CA VAL A 579 8.11 2.37 21.69
C VAL A 579 6.68 1.84 21.55
N GLN A 580 6.38 0.63 22.03
CA GLN A 580 5.03 0.06 21.97
C GLN A 580 3.99 0.90 22.74
N LEU A 581 4.33 1.38 23.94
CA LEU A 581 3.45 2.22 24.77
C LEU A 581 3.15 3.61 24.17
N VAL A 582 3.88 4.03 23.14
CA VAL A 582 3.62 5.24 22.36
C VAL A 582 2.89 4.92 21.07
N MET A 583 3.40 3.97 20.29
CA MET A 583 2.95 3.74 18.92
C MET A 583 1.65 2.94 18.83
N VAL A 584 1.40 1.97 19.73
CA VAL A 584 0.15 1.18 19.66
C VAL A 584 -1.09 2.07 19.91
N PRO A 585 -1.09 2.99 20.90
CA PRO A 585 -2.15 4.00 21.01
C PRO A 585 -2.30 4.91 19.78
N VAL A 586 -1.20 5.30 19.12
CA VAL A 586 -1.23 6.08 17.87
C VAL A 586 -1.90 5.29 16.74
N LEU A 587 -1.57 4.01 16.59
CA LEU A 587 -2.16 3.14 15.57
C LEU A 587 -3.66 2.93 15.81
N VAL A 588 -4.09 2.69 17.05
CA VAL A 588 -5.53 2.57 17.37
C VAL A 588 -6.25 3.91 17.17
N ALA A 589 -5.61 5.04 17.48
CA ALA A 589 -6.18 6.36 17.22
C ALA A 589 -6.32 6.69 15.72
N LEU A 590 -5.44 6.18 14.85
CA LEU A 590 -5.58 6.29 13.39
C LEU A 590 -6.61 5.29 12.84
N TRP A 591 -6.68 4.10 13.44
CA TRP A 591 -7.56 3.02 13.00
C TRP A 591 -9.05 3.32 13.18
N LEU A 592 -9.44 4.01 14.27
CA LEU A 592 -10.85 4.37 14.53
C LEU A 592 -11.47 5.28 13.44
N PRO A 593 -10.88 6.42 13.04
CA PRO A 593 -11.39 7.22 11.93
C PRO A 593 -11.27 6.48 10.59
N LEU A 594 -10.27 5.62 10.38
CA LEU A 594 -10.19 4.80 9.17
C LEU A 594 -11.39 3.84 9.07
N ALA A 595 -11.68 3.09 10.14
CA ALA A 595 -12.82 2.19 10.20
C ALA A 595 -14.13 2.95 9.92
N MET A 596 -14.34 4.10 10.56
CA MET A 596 -15.51 4.96 10.33
C MET A 596 -15.69 5.36 8.86
N VAL A 597 -14.59 5.74 8.19
CA VAL A 597 -14.56 6.23 6.80
C VAL A 597 -14.58 5.08 5.78
N LEU A 598 -14.23 3.84 6.17
CA LEU A 598 -14.35 2.66 5.31
C LEU A 598 -15.80 2.17 5.09
N ASN A 599 -16.74 2.62 5.95
CA ASN A 599 -18.12 2.13 6.13
C ASN A 599 -18.25 0.90 7.06
N ASP A 600 -19.49 0.66 7.54
CA ASP A 600 -19.79 -0.38 8.53
C ASP A 600 -19.51 -1.80 8.03
N GLY A 601 -19.79 -2.08 6.75
CA GLY A 601 -19.54 -3.39 6.15
C GLY A 601 -18.06 -3.71 6.00
N VAL A 602 -17.26 -2.75 5.51
CA VAL A 602 -15.83 -2.94 5.23
C VAL A 602 -14.96 -2.80 6.50
N ALA A 603 -15.41 -2.06 7.52
CA ALA A 603 -14.65 -1.88 8.75
C ALA A 603 -14.27 -3.20 9.47
N LEU A 604 -15.06 -4.27 9.31
CA LEU A 604 -14.72 -5.59 9.83
C LEU A 604 -13.39 -6.12 9.25
N SER A 605 -13.05 -5.77 8.01
CA SER A 605 -11.76 -6.06 7.39
C SER A 605 -10.59 -5.33 8.09
N ALA A 606 -10.82 -4.10 8.56
CA ALA A 606 -9.84 -3.38 9.37
C ALA A 606 -9.64 -4.02 10.76
N VAL A 607 -10.66 -4.69 11.32
CA VAL A 607 -10.53 -5.52 12.53
C VAL A 607 -9.72 -6.79 12.25
N LEU A 608 -10.00 -7.46 11.11
CA LEU A 608 -9.24 -8.63 10.67
C LEU A 608 -7.75 -8.29 10.50
N LEU A 609 -7.42 -7.14 9.92
CA LEU A 609 -6.04 -6.66 9.82
C LEU A 609 -5.37 -6.50 11.20
N ALA A 610 -6.04 -5.86 12.16
CA ALA A 610 -5.50 -5.67 13.50
C ALA A 610 -5.21 -7.01 14.20
N LEU A 611 -6.11 -7.99 14.04
CA LEU A 611 -5.95 -9.34 14.58
C LEU A 611 -4.84 -10.13 13.85
N GLN A 612 -4.78 -10.06 12.52
CA GLN A 612 -3.73 -10.66 11.70
C GLN A 612 -2.35 -10.14 12.10
N VAL A 613 -2.21 -8.82 12.24
CA VAL A 613 -0.97 -8.19 12.72
C VAL A 613 -0.60 -8.76 14.09
N TYR A 614 -1.50 -8.77 15.06
CA TYR A 614 -1.22 -9.30 16.40
C TYR A 614 -0.75 -10.77 16.36
N LEU A 615 -1.44 -11.62 15.59
CA LEU A 615 -1.12 -13.06 15.48
C LEU A 615 0.22 -13.31 14.78
N VAL A 616 0.53 -12.59 13.71
CA VAL A 616 1.82 -12.66 13.03
C VAL A 616 2.95 -12.27 13.98
N LEU A 617 2.77 -11.22 14.78
CA LEU A 617 3.78 -10.79 15.76
C LEU A 617 3.92 -11.76 16.94
N SER A 618 2.83 -12.38 17.38
CA SER A 618 2.91 -13.45 18.38
C SER A 618 3.69 -14.65 17.85
N GLY A 619 3.42 -15.08 16.61
CA GLY A 619 4.05 -16.24 16.00
C GLY A 619 5.53 -16.05 15.64
N LEU A 620 5.94 -14.83 15.34
CA LEU A 620 7.33 -14.49 15.00
C LEU A 620 8.20 -14.12 16.21
N CYS A 621 7.66 -14.07 17.43
CA CYS A 621 8.30 -13.45 18.60
C CYS A 621 9.73 -13.97 18.90
N HIS A 622 9.97 -15.27 18.73
CA HIS A 622 11.28 -15.93 18.92
C HIS A 622 11.92 -16.40 17.59
N SER A 623 11.56 -15.78 16.47
CA SER A 623 12.20 -16.07 15.18
C SER A 623 13.63 -15.53 15.15
N GLN A 624 14.59 -16.36 14.76
CA GLN A 624 15.98 -15.92 14.52
C GLN A 624 16.20 -15.32 13.11
N GLU A 625 15.14 -15.20 12.30
CA GLU A 625 15.27 -14.68 10.94
C GLU A 625 15.71 -13.22 10.87
N ARG A 626 16.45 -12.91 9.81
CA ARG A 626 16.83 -11.53 9.49
C ARG A 626 15.60 -10.72 9.06
N SER A 627 15.74 -9.40 9.03
CA SER A 627 14.62 -8.48 8.78
C SER A 627 13.94 -8.65 7.41
N TRP A 628 14.61 -9.18 6.38
CA TRP A 628 14.07 -9.21 5.00
C TRP A 628 12.79 -10.06 4.83
N PRO A 629 12.72 -11.36 5.20
CA PRO A 629 11.46 -12.11 5.15
C PRO A 629 10.29 -11.47 5.90
N VAL A 630 10.56 -10.89 7.08
CA VAL A 630 9.54 -10.22 7.89
C VAL A 630 9.06 -8.95 7.19
N VAL A 631 9.97 -8.20 6.57
CA VAL A 631 9.67 -7.03 5.74
C VAL A 631 8.81 -7.39 4.51
N VAL A 632 9.13 -8.47 3.80
CA VAL A 632 8.32 -8.95 2.66
C VAL A 632 6.92 -9.34 3.12
N LEU A 633 6.81 -10.10 4.21
CA LEU A 633 5.52 -10.45 4.83
C LEU A 633 4.68 -9.21 5.20
N TRP A 634 5.34 -8.18 5.74
CA TRP A 634 4.70 -6.91 6.13
C TRP A 634 4.25 -6.08 4.92
N GLY A 635 5.07 -6.00 3.87
CA GLY A 635 4.75 -5.30 2.62
C GLY A 635 3.62 -5.97 1.82
N LEU A 636 3.56 -7.30 1.85
CA LEU A 636 2.45 -8.10 1.33
C LEU A 636 1.18 -7.90 2.15
N THR A 637 1.29 -7.84 3.49
CA THR A 637 0.15 -7.51 4.37
C THR A 637 -0.41 -6.12 4.04
N SER A 638 0.46 -5.13 3.74
CA SER A 638 0.04 -3.79 3.32
C SER A 638 -0.68 -3.79 1.97
N SER A 639 -0.14 -4.50 0.99
CA SER A 639 -0.76 -4.64 -0.34
C SER A 639 -2.10 -5.40 -0.25
N GLN A 640 -2.19 -6.45 0.57
CA GLN A 640 -3.42 -7.22 0.77
C GLN A 640 -4.50 -6.41 1.49
N SER A 641 -4.12 -5.57 2.46
CA SER A 641 -5.05 -4.73 3.23
C SER A 641 -5.77 -3.72 2.34
N PHE A 642 -5.09 -3.16 1.34
CA PHE A 642 -5.71 -2.27 0.33
C PHE A 642 -6.88 -2.96 -0.39
N PHE A 643 -6.70 -4.20 -0.86
CA PHE A 643 -7.79 -4.99 -1.47
C PHE A 643 -8.84 -5.42 -0.44
N GLY A 644 -8.42 -5.73 0.79
CA GLY A 644 -9.31 -6.02 1.92
C GLY A 644 -10.18 -4.83 2.32
N PHE A 645 -9.79 -3.60 2.00
CA PHE A 645 -10.58 -2.38 2.21
C PHE A 645 -11.51 -2.06 1.03
N ALA A 646 -11.78 -3.05 0.17
CA ALA A 646 -12.65 -2.94 -1.00
C ALA A 646 -12.19 -1.87 -2.02
N HIS A 647 -10.88 -1.77 -2.24
CA HIS A 647 -10.26 -0.88 -3.24
C HIS A 647 -9.60 -1.64 -4.40
N HIS A 648 -9.48 -0.94 -5.53
CA HIS A 648 -8.71 -1.34 -6.70
C HIS A 648 -7.86 -0.18 -7.22
N ALA A 649 -6.81 -0.50 -7.98
CA ALA A 649 -5.93 0.50 -8.61
C ALA A 649 -6.55 1.07 -9.90
N THR A 650 -7.71 1.71 -9.76
CA THR A 650 -8.51 2.31 -10.85
C THR A 650 -9.04 3.66 -10.39
N VAL A 651 -9.00 4.69 -11.25
CA VAL A 651 -9.39 6.07 -10.84
C VAL A 651 -10.88 6.15 -10.51
N THR A 652 -11.72 5.40 -11.23
CA THR A 652 -13.18 5.30 -11.01
C THR A 652 -13.58 4.65 -9.69
N SER A 653 -12.69 3.90 -9.03
CA SER A 653 -12.98 3.23 -7.74
C SER A 653 -12.62 4.08 -6.51
N LEU A 654 -12.31 5.36 -6.68
CA LEU A 654 -12.08 6.29 -5.58
C LEU A 654 -13.40 6.58 -4.85
N ARG A 655 -13.42 6.31 -3.54
CA ARG A 655 -14.57 6.57 -2.67
C ARG A 655 -14.61 8.04 -2.23
N PHE A 656 -15.20 8.89 -3.05
CA PHE A 656 -15.33 10.33 -2.76
C PHE A 656 -16.29 10.63 -1.58
N ASP A 657 -17.24 9.73 -1.29
CA ASP A 657 -18.11 9.74 -0.12
C ASP A 657 -17.35 9.83 1.21
N ALA A 658 -16.16 9.21 1.27
CA ALA A 658 -15.22 9.33 2.39
C ALA A 658 -14.90 10.80 2.76
N GLY A 659 -14.82 11.68 1.76
CA GLY A 659 -14.53 13.11 1.94
C GLY A 659 -15.61 13.89 2.69
N PHE A 660 -16.83 13.36 2.77
CA PHE A 660 -17.98 14.02 3.37
C PHE A 660 -18.29 13.52 4.80
N VAL A 661 -17.55 12.53 5.31
CA VAL A 661 -17.77 11.97 6.66
C VAL A 661 -17.44 13.02 7.73
N GLY A 662 -18.48 13.67 8.28
CA GLY A 662 -18.35 14.77 9.25
C GLY A 662 -18.32 16.19 8.66
N LEU A 663 -18.48 16.31 7.34
CA LEU A 663 -18.49 17.58 6.58
C LEU A 663 -19.82 17.76 5.84
N ARG A 664 -20.39 18.97 5.86
CA ARG A 664 -21.60 19.34 5.10
C ARG A 664 -21.60 20.86 4.92
N GLY A 665 -21.93 21.35 3.72
CA GLY A 665 -21.90 22.77 3.34
C GLY A 665 -20.97 23.05 2.16
N GLU A 666 -20.69 24.33 1.89
CA GLU A 666 -19.79 24.76 0.81
C GLU A 666 -18.34 24.28 1.05
N MET A 667 -17.78 23.57 0.07
CA MET A 667 -16.43 22.99 0.13
C MET A 667 -15.37 24.01 -0.30
N SER A 668 -15.14 25.04 0.51
CA SER A 668 -14.09 26.04 0.26
C SER A 668 -12.87 25.88 1.19
N GLY A 669 -11.68 26.17 0.66
CA GLY A 669 -10.42 26.23 1.39
C GLY A 669 -10.11 24.99 2.25
N PHE A 670 -10.07 25.17 3.57
CA PHE A 670 -9.71 24.13 4.54
C PHE A 670 -10.59 22.87 4.45
N TYR A 671 -11.90 23.03 4.20
CA TYR A 671 -12.81 21.88 4.14
C TYR A 671 -12.56 20.99 2.92
N LEU A 672 -12.21 21.58 1.78
CA LEU A 672 -11.83 20.85 0.58
C LEU A 672 -10.52 20.06 0.79
N LEU A 673 -9.52 20.68 1.43
CA LEU A 673 -8.27 20.01 1.80
C LEU A 673 -8.52 18.85 2.77
N PHE A 674 -9.37 19.05 3.79
CA PHE A 674 -9.70 17.99 4.76
C PHE A 674 -10.50 16.85 4.11
N ALA A 675 -11.45 17.14 3.21
CA ALA A 675 -12.13 16.13 2.41
C ALA A 675 -11.15 15.31 1.54
N GLY A 676 -10.20 15.98 0.86
CA GLY A 676 -9.14 15.31 0.10
C GLY A 676 -8.24 14.42 0.98
N LEU A 677 -7.91 14.86 2.19
CA LEU A 677 -7.19 14.05 3.17
C LEU A 677 -7.99 12.83 3.64
N LEU A 678 -9.32 12.93 3.79
CA LEU A 678 -10.17 11.79 4.15
C LEU A 678 -10.28 10.76 3.00
N VAL A 679 -10.46 11.20 1.76
CA VAL A 679 -10.43 10.31 0.57
C VAL A 679 -9.06 9.65 0.42
N GLY A 680 -7.98 10.42 0.59
CA GLY A 680 -6.62 9.89 0.60
C GLY A 680 -6.40 8.89 1.75
N PHE A 681 -6.93 9.15 2.94
CA PHE A 681 -6.78 8.26 4.10
C PHE A 681 -7.61 6.97 3.98
N ASN A 682 -8.79 7.03 3.34
CA ASN A 682 -9.57 5.86 2.94
C ASN A 682 -8.72 4.96 2.02
N MET A 683 -8.24 5.49 0.89
CA MET A 683 -7.43 4.78 -0.09
C MET A 683 -6.07 4.27 0.42
N LEU A 684 -5.39 5.05 1.27
CA LEU A 684 -3.97 4.85 1.65
C LEU A 684 -3.80 4.41 3.12
N GLY A 685 -4.90 4.18 3.84
CA GLY A 685 -4.90 3.88 5.27
C GLY A 685 -4.08 2.63 5.63
N SER A 686 -4.09 1.62 4.77
CA SER A 686 -3.26 0.41 4.92
C SER A 686 -1.76 0.68 4.92
N GLN A 687 -1.31 1.60 4.07
CA GLN A 687 0.10 2.00 3.93
C GLN A 687 0.52 2.86 5.12
N VAL A 688 -0.36 3.77 5.57
CA VAL A 688 -0.14 4.58 6.79
C VAL A 688 -0.01 3.68 8.03
N LEU A 689 -1.00 2.81 8.27
CA LEU A 689 -1.04 1.97 9.47
C LEU A 689 0.13 1.00 9.55
N LEU A 690 0.50 0.35 8.43
CA LEU A 690 1.59 -0.62 8.44
C LEU A 690 2.98 0.03 8.32
N GLY A 691 3.11 1.19 7.67
CA GLY A 691 4.34 1.97 7.68
C GLY A 691 4.69 2.53 9.06
N LEU A 692 3.71 3.05 9.80
CA LEU A 692 3.85 3.41 11.22
C LEU A 692 3.97 2.16 12.12
N GLY A 693 3.30 1.06 11.74
CA GLY A 693 3.29 -0.21 12.46
C GLY A 693 4.58 -1.02 12.35
N LEU A 694 5.48 -0.68 11.42
CA LEU A 694 6.73 -1.41 11.16
C LEU A 694 7.75 -1.32 12.32
N LEU A 695 7.83 -0.20 13.03
CA LEU A 695 8.85 0.00 14.08
C LEU A 695 8.41 -0.47 15.48
N PRO A 696 7.11 -0.52 15.82
CA PRO A 696 6.62 -1.31 16.96
C PRO A 696 6.96 -2.80 16.93
N LEU A 697 7.46 -3.33 15.80
CA LEU A 697 7.94 -4.71 15.64
C LEU A 697 9.39 -4.92 16.07
N LEU A 698 10.11 -3.82 16.34
CA LEU A 698 11.49 -3.83 16.84
C LEU A 698 11.75 -4.71 18.09
N PRO A 699 10.79 -4.96 19.02
CA PRO A 699 11.01 -5.93 20.10
C PRO A 699 11.33 -7.34 19.61
N LEU A 700 10.69 -7.81 18.52
CA LEU A 700 10.96 -9.14 17.96
C LEU A 700 12.40 -9.22 17.46
N SER A 701 12.82 -8.23 16.66
CA SER A 701 14.16 -8.23 16.07
C SER A 701 15.27 -7.96 17.08
N LEU A 702 14.98 -7.28 18.20
CA LEU A 702 15.91 -7.05 19.30
C LEU A 702 16.00 -8.21 20.30
N SER A 703 15.02 -9.11 20.37
CA SER A 703 15.08 -10.24 21.31
C SER A 703 16.16 -11.27 20.96
N VAL A 704 16.75 -11.19 19.76
CA VAL A 704 17.74 -12.15 19.23
C VAL A 704 19.09 -11.48 18.90
N SER A 705 19.11 -10.20 18.53
CA SER A 705 20.30 -9.60 17.91
C SER A 705 21.21 -8.84 18.89
N LYS A 706 22.53 -9.12 18.82
CA LYS A 706 23.59 -8.32 19.45
C LYS A 706 23.84 -6.97 18.76
N THR A 707 23.19 -6.68 17.62
CA THR A 707 23.41 -5.43 16.87
C THR A 707 22.83 -4.20 17.59
N PRO A 708 23.48 -3.02 17.51
CA PRO A 708 22.97 -1.80 18.12
C PRO A 708 21.60 -1.42 17.52
N THR A 709 20.63 -1.10 18.39
CA THR A 709 19.21 -0.88 18.04
C THR A 709 19.00 0.06 16.85
N ASN A 710 19.78 1.15 16.79
CA ASN A 710 19.66 2.15 15.72
C ASN A 710 20.02 1.62 14.33
N ARG A 711 20.94 0.64 14.23
CA ARG A 711 21.31 0.00 12.95
C ARG A 711 20.19 -0.92 12.49
N LEU A 712 19.70 -1.78 13.37
CA LEU A 712 18.59 -2.70 13.08
C LEU A 712 17.30 -1.98 12.65
N LEU A 713 16.98 -0.88 13.34
CA LEU A 713 15.85 0.01 13.02
C LEU A 713 15.97 0.58 11.60
N LEU A 714 17.14 1.13 11.26
CA LEU A 714 17.40 1.73 9.95
C LEU A 714 17.42 0.67 8.83
N THR A 715 18.06 -0.48 9.06
CA THR A 715 18.11 -1.60 8.09
C THR A 715 16.71 -2.12 7.76
N THR A 716 15.85 -2.29 8.78
CA THR A 716 14.45 -2.75 8.58
C THR A 716 13.62 -1.72 7.81
N ALA A 717 13.76 -0.43 8.15
CA ALA A 717 13.09 0.66 7.44
C ALA A 717 13.52 0.76 5.97
N LEU A 718 14.83 0.70 5.70
CA LEU A 718 15.38 0.74 4.34
C LEU A 718 14.98 -0.49 3.51
N GLN A 719 14.90 -1.68 4.10
CA GLN A 719 14.40 -2.87 3.41
C GLN A 719 12.92 -2.76 3.05
N TYR A 720 12.09 -2.19 3.94
CA TYR A 720 10.66 -2.00 3.66
C TYR A 720 10.42 -0.93 2.57
N ILE A 721 11.20 0.15 2.61
CA ILE A 721 11.28 1.12 1.51
C ILE A 721 11.70 0.43 0.21
N LEU A 722 12.77 -0.38 0.23
CA LEU A 722 13.28 -1.08 -0.96
C LEU A 722 12.24 -2.03 -1.58
N PHE A 723 11.46 -2.76 -0.77
CA PHE A 723 10.38 -3.63 -1.25
C PHE A 723 9.34 -2.85 -2.06
N HIS A 724 8.86 -1.72 -1.53
CA HIS A 724 7.87 -0.89 -2.24
C HIS A 724 8.50 -0.16 -3.43
N SER A 725 9.71 0.40 -3.30
CA SER A 725 10.43 1.01 -4.42
C SER A 725 10.67 0.02 -5.57
N PHE A 726 10.93 -1.25 -5.27
CA PHE A 726 11.04 -2.29 -6.30
C PHE A 726 9.71 -2.51 -7.04
N LYS A 727 8.57 -2.59 -6.32
CA LYS A 727 7.23 -2.69 -6.95
C LYS A 727 6.93 -1.48 -7.84
N THR A 728 7.23 -0.27 -7.37
CA THR A 728 7.06 0.96 -8.17
C THR A 728 7.96 0.95 -9.41
N LEU A 729 9.22 0.52 -9.31
CA LEU A 729 10.14 0.42 -10.44
C LEU A 729 9.64 -0.56 -11.49
N MET A 730 9.20 -1.75 -11.09
CA MET A 730 8.64 -2.75 -12.02
C MET A 730 7.37 -2.22 -12.71
N THR A 731 6.55 -1.43 -11.99
CA THR A 731 5.36 -0.78 -12.55
C THR A 731 5.72 0.34 -13.53
N MET A 732 6.73 1.17 -13.23
CA MET A 732 7.27 2.20 -14.13
C MET A 732 7.84 1.59 -15.41
N LEU A 733 8.66 0.54 -15.28
CA LEU A 733 9.21 -0.21 -16.41
C LEU A 733 8.09 -0.80 -17.27
N THR A 734 7.09 -1.44 -16.64
CA THR A 734 5.94 -1.99 -17.36
C THR A 734 5.17 -0.91 -18.09
N ALA A 735 4.80 0.19 -17.42
CA ALA A 735 4.04 1.27 -18.03
C ALA A 735 4.81 1.95 -19.19
N SER A 736 6.13 2.07 -19.07
CA SER A 736 7.01 2.57 -20.16
C SER A 736 7.05 1.61 -21.35
N LEU A 737 7.25 0.31 -21.11
CA LEU A 737 7.26 -0.73 -22.16
C LEU A 737 5.89 -0.85 -22.85
N GLN A 738 4.82 -0.88 -22.06
CA GLN A 738 3.43 -1.03 -22.50
C GLN A 738 2.75 0.31 -22.83
N ARG A 739 3.48 1.41 -22.99
CA ARG A 739 2.88 2.74 -23.22
C ARG A 739 2.01 2.83 -24.48
N ARG A 740 2.25 1.97 -25.48
CA ARG A 740 1.46 1.85 -26.71
C ARG A 740 0.45 0.69 -26.70
N HIS A 741 0.31 -0.02 -25.58
CA HIS A 741 -0.64 -1.12 -25.42
C HIS A 741 -2.04 -0.55 -25.20
N LEU A 742 -3.08 -1.17 -25.77
CA LEU A 742 -4.49 -0.73 -25.69
C LEU A 742 -4.92 -0.42 -24.23
N MET A 743 -4.54 -1.31 -23.31
CA MET A 743 -4.83 -1.20 -21.86
C MET A 743 -3.93 -0.22 -21.09
N VAL A 744 -3.14 0.65 -21.73
CA VAL A 744 -2.27 1.61 -21.02
C VAL A 744 -3.07 2.52 -20.08
N TRP A 745 -4.20 3.06 -20.52
CA TRP A 745 -5.02 3.97 -19.71
C TRP A 745 -5.97 3.26 -18.74
N GLY A 746 -6.46 2.07 -19.07
CA GLY A 746 -7.38 1.30 -18.22
C GLY A 746 -6.70 0.43 -17.15
N VAL A 747 -5.42 0.08 -17.34
CA VAL A 747 -4.70 -0.88 -16.47
C VAL A 747 -3.36 -0.33 -16.00
N PHE A 748 -2.42 -0.02 -16.89
CA PHE A 748 -1.02 0.22 -16.52
C PHE A 748 -0.77 1.62 -15.91
N SER A 749 -1.36 2.68 -16.46
CA SER A 749 -1.21 4.06 -16.00
C SER A 749 -1.88 4.30 -14.63
N PRO A 750 -3.15 3.89 -14.39
CA PRO A 750 -3.75 3.94 -13.06
C PRO A 750 -2.92 3.16 -12.04
N ARG A 751 -2.40 1.97 -12.42
CA ARG A 751 -1.58 1.16 -11.53
C ARG A 751 -0.28 1.87 -11.12
N LEU A 752 0.37 2.57 -12.05
CA LEU A 752 1.54 3.39 -11.78
C LEU A 752 1.23 4.54 -10.81
N LEU A 753 0.13 5.27 -11.00
CA LEU A 753 -0.30 6.34 -10.09
C LEU A 753 -0.53 5.83 -8.66
N TYR A 754 -1.21 4.69 -8.51
CA TYR A 754 -1.43 4.08 -7.21
C TYR A 754 -0.12 3.60 -6.55
N GLU A 755 0.80 2.95 -7.28
CA GLU A 755 2.10 2.54 -6.71
C GLU A 755 2.99 3.73 -6.33
N ALA A 756 2.94 4.84 -7.08
CA ALA A 756 3.64 6.08 -6.71
C ALA A 756 3.07 6.67 -5.41
N ALA A 757 1.74 6.73 -5.27
CA ALA A 757 1.07 7.19 -4.05
C ALA A 757 1.37 6.27 -2.85
N PHE A 758 1.33 4.94 -3.05
CA PHE A 758 1.69 3.95 -2.03
C PHE A 758 3.13 4.13 -1.56
N LEU A 759 4.05 4.38 -2.49
CA LEU A 759 5.46 4.59 -2.18
C LEU A 759 5.68 5.88 -1.38
N GLY A 760 5.05 7.00 -1.80
CA GLY A 760 5.15 8.28 -1.11
C GLY A 760 4.62 8.22 0.33
N VAL A 761 3.44 7.63 0.52
CA VAL A 761 2.85 7.43 1.86
C VAL A 761 3.63 6.42 2.71
N THR A 762 4.22 5.40 2.09
CA THR A 762 5.11 4.46 2.78
C THR A 762 6.37 5.20 3.29
N HIS A 763 6.97 6.06 2.47
CA HIS A 763 8.13 6.85 2.91
C HIS A 763 7.80 7.81 4.06
N THR A 764 6.69 8.54 3.98
CA THR A 764 6.31 9.48 5.06
C THR A 764 5.99 8.78 6.36
N SER A 765 5.22 7.69 6.32
CA SER A 765 4.85 6.91 7.51
C SER A 765 6.07 6.26 8.17
N VAL A 766 6.98 5.65 7.39
CA VAL A 766 8.23 5.09 7.92
C VAL A 766 9.13 6.18 8.50
N LEU A 767 9.27 7.32 7.82
CA LEU A 767 10.07 8.46 8.31
C LEU A 767 9.51 9.02 9.62
N LEU A 768 8.20 9.25 9.70
CA LEU A 768 7.53 9.71 10.91
C LEU A 768 7.72 8.71 12.06
N SER A 769 7.59 7.41 11.77
CA SER A 769 7.85 6.34 12.74
C SER A 769 9.30 6.37 13.24
N LEU A 770 10.28 6.58 12.35
CA LEU A 770 11.71 6.68 12.69
C LEU A 770 11.97 7.91 13.58
N LEU A 771 11.35 9.05 13.27
CA LEU A 771 11.47 10.28 14.06
C LEU A 771 10.92 10.08 15.49
N ILE A 772 9.69 9.56 15.62
CA ILE A 772 9.08 9.24 16.93
C ILE A 772 9.97 8.26 17.70
N THR A 773 10.44 7.20 17.06
CA THR A 773 11.32 6.21 17.69
C THR A 773 12.65 6.82 18.14
N SER A 774 13.24 7.71 17.33
CA SER A 774 14.51 8.38 17.65
C SER A 774 14.42 9.28 18.88
N SER A 775 13.32 10.04 19.03
CA SER A 775 13.08 10.89 20.21
C SER A 775 12.93 10.09 21.52
N LEU A 776 12.49 8.83 21.45
CA LEU A 776 12.41 7.91 22.59
C LEU A 776 13.76 7.26 22.92
N ILE A 777 14.72 7.27 21.99
CA ILE A 777 16.06 6.71 22.15
C ILE A 777 17.05 7.75 22.70
N THR A 778 16.91 9.02 22.33
CA THR A 778 17.80 10.09 22.82
C THR A 778 17.52 10.40 24.30
N PRO A 779 18.50 10.25 25.22
CA PRO A 779 18.33 10.71 26.59
C PRO A 779 18.16 12.23 26.60
N SER A 780 17.19 12.76 27.36
CA SER A 780 17.08 14.20 27.58
C SER A 780 18.39 14.75 28.13
N PRO A 781 18.86 15.94 27.69
CA PRO A 781 20.08 16.54 28.24
C PRO A 781 19.95 16.61 29.76
N SER A 782 20.85 15.92 30.45
CA SER A 782 20.93 16.01 31.91
C SER A 782 21.23 17.45 32.27
N THR A 783 20.41 18.03 33.17
CA THR A 783 20.76 19.26 33.88
C THR A 783 22.22 19.17 34.34
N PRO A 784 23.05 20.20 34.14
CA PRO A 784 24.45 20.15 34.53
C PRO A 784 24.53 19.78 36.03
N PRO A 785 25.54 18.99 36.43
CA PRO A 785 25.67 18.59 37.82
C PRO A 785 25.68 19.85 38.69
N ARG A 786 24.81 19.88 39.71
CA ARG A 786 24.92 20.88 40.78
C ARG A 786 26.33 20.75 41.34
N THR A 787 27.15 21.77 41.10
CA THR A 787 28.42 21.94 41.78
C THR A 787 28.14 21.93 43.28
N GLN A 788 28.62 20.89 43.97
CA GLN A 788 28.74 20.95 45.42
C GLN A 788 29.80 22.03 45.70
N GLN A 789 29.34 23.22 46.10
CA GLN A 789 30.23 24.18 46.74
C GLN A 789 30.60 23.59 48.12
N SER A 790 31.81 23.07 48.21
CA SER A 790 32.48 22.77 49.46
C SER A 790 33.32 23.98 49.88
N SER A 791 32.68 24.90 50.61
CA SER A 791 33.33 25.93 51.45
C SER A 791 32.28 26.54 52.38
#